data_AF-A0A914F256-F1
#
_entry.id   AF-A0A914F256-F1
#
_cell.length_a   1.000
_cell.length_b   1.000
_cell.length_c   1.000
_cell.angle_alpha   90.00
_cell.angle_beta   90.00
_cell.angle_gamma   90.00
#
_symmetry.space_group_name_H-M   'P 1'
#
loop_
_entity.id
_entity.type
_entity.pdbx_description
1 polymer ?
#
loop_
_entity_poly.entity_id
_entity_poly.type
_entity_poly.pdbx_seq_one_letter_code
_entity_poly.pdbx_strand_id
1 'polypeptide(L)'
;LLLALFIPAILCQSGEYNPELDGGTKGNPGIKARINQPGFDYFQSKITPLLEQQLRQAQIPPISQCLPQVGGCIQVSNLRVTNFQCPQSIRLHPAPPNQIVITIENVGVSVTGNLNGQITILQPIRLFGQIIANANQISITVGLSITRNQDGSPFVQVSRCNAVVRNLDIVIQNGGTLGDLANTNFRTQIGRKVRKMIPGQLCAKIPEIVNSKLNEQAQLIPQTIAVTRLLDVAKGALGLGDSGSESGSSGSGSSSGSSDSGSSGGSSDSGSSGGSSDSGSSGSSSDSGSSSSGGSSDSGSSSSDASVTGGTTHIQNHDLSNFAVRRVSNRVARQSEGESDSGKEGSSDSGSSGGSGGGLGSLSSLTKILDLSKLDDLELSVRLLDTRATERDYTIDLDGEFSQNGNGGTPFGAYPMDFPSSTGDKMAEALISDYTLNSLLYALHKKEFLSIKLDSETPLIGPLLKTTCSDDEGGLEDNGVEEDETTSSSRRKFRAHFKAVKRHRTRRQDDEGGDEDAGGSLADLGICLGDILPIAREKYPDKKVTIQVSTSRAPSLILSEKEDGTATINFEADAQLATDSGDDIGKLHVSAEFEVQLKYEDGKLKGHGEISKLNLTDPDESLGLTQDALDSLSNLGKDMIAKQANNFLEKGIPFEIPSGSGGLPVEFQDPKVKILDHAIHLESDFKISDSFVNQLGGGGGSSTCQTRKLRRIKKL
;
A
#
# COMPACT_ATOMS: atom_id res chain seq x y z
N LEU A 1 54.09 0.11 -4.71
CA LEU A 1 53.32 -0.68 -5.72
C LEU A 1 52.14 -1.44 -5.11
N LEU A 2 52.32 -2.39 -4.19
CA LEU A 2 51.20 -3.21 -3.66
C LEU A 2 50.05 -2.39 -3.02
N LEU A 3 50.34 -1.26 -2.38
CA LEU A 3 49.34 -0.33 -1.83
C LEU A 3 48.51 0.43 -2.89
N ALA A 4 48.96 0.49 -4.16
CA ALA A 4 48.24 1.17 -5.23
C ALA A 4 47.19 0.29 -5.92
N LEU A 5 47.20 -1.03 -5.69
CA LEU A 5 46.26 -1.98 -6.30
C LEU A 5 44.97 -2.19 -5.49
N PHE A 6 44.92 -1.71 -4.24
CA PHE A 6 43.75 -1.84 -3.36
C PHE A 6 42.88 -0.57 -3.25
N ILE A 7 43.29 0.53 -3.88
CA ILE A 7 42.61 1.83 -3.77
C ILE A 7 41.48 2.08 -4.81
N PRO A 8 41.47 1.52 -6.05
CA PRO A 8 40.43 1.85 -7.03
C PRO A 8 39.07 1.14 -6.80
N ALA A 9 38.91 0.38 -5.71
CA ALA A 9 37.64 -0.28 -5.36
C ALA A 9 36.84 0.43 -4.25
N ILE A 10 37.45 1.39 -3.54
CA ILE A 10 36.81 2.10 -2.40
C ILE A 10 36.40 3.54 -2.79
N LEU A 11 36.86 4.05 -3.95
CA LEU A 11 36.68 5.44 -4.39
C LEU A 11 35.82 5.58 -5.67
N CYS A 12 34.85 4.69 -5.90
CA CYS A 12 34.06 4.68 -7.15
C CYS A 12 32.55 4.46 -6.97
N GLN A 13 31.97 4.93 -5.86
CA GLN A 13 30.51 5.02 -5.65
C GLN A 13 30.01 6.38 -5.14
N SER A 14 30.92 7.29 -4.72
CA SER A 14 30.61 8.54 -4.03
C SER A 14 30.06 9.67 -4.92
N GLY A 15 29.21 9.34 -5.90
CA GLY A 15 28.67 10.30 -6.87
C GLY A 15 27.29 9.95 -7.46
N GLU A 16 26.80 8.70 -7.35
CA GLU A 16 25.50 8.33 -7.95
C GLU A 16 24.28 8.65 -7.08
N TYR A 17 24.45 8.79 -5.76
CA TYR A 17 23.37 9.03 -4.80
C TYR A 17 23.86 9.88 -3.61
N ASN A 18 22.92 10.45 -2.85
CA ASN A 18 23.24 11.28 -1.68
C ASN A 18 23.86 10.43 -0.53
N PRO A 19 25.07 10.75 -0.02
CA PRO A 19 25.68 10.06 1.12
C PRO A 19 24.87 10.07 2.41
N GLU A 20 23.90 10.98 2.57
CA GLU A 20 22.99 10.96 3.72
C GLU A 20 22.19 9.66 3.83
N LEU A 21 22.00 8.92 2.72
CA LEU A 21 21.32 7.63 2.70
C LEU A 21 22.17 6.45 3.24
N ASP A 22 23.48 6.63 3.46
CA ASP A 22 24.38 5.57 3.95
C ASP A 22 24.13 5.19 5.42
N GLY A 23 23.30 5.93 6.17
CA GLY A 23 22.88 5.56 7.52
C GLY A 23 21.85 4.41 7.58
N GLY A 24 21.22 4.08 6.45
CA GLY A 24 20.25 2.98 6.35
C GLY A 24 20.92 1.60 6.28
N THR A 25 20.30 0.58 6.88
CA THR A 25 20.86 -0.78 6.93
C THR A 25 20.21 -1.71 5.91
N LYS A 26 21.00 -2.47 5.15
CA LYS A 26 20.48 -3.43 4.18
C LYS A 26 19.81 -4.62 4.87
N GLY A 27 18.62 -4.99 4.40
CA GLY A 27 17.80 -6.05 4.99
C GLY A 27 16.81 -5.56 6.05
N ASN A 28 16.84 -4.28 6.45
CA ASN A 28 15.71 -3.66 7.13
C ASN A 28 14.50 -3.55 6.16
N PRO A 29 13.26 -3.62 6.66
CA PRO A 29 12.08 -3.50 5.82
C PRO A 29 11.88 -2.07 5.31
N GLY A 30 11.63 -1.92 4.01
CA GLY A 30 11.17 -0.67 3.41
C GLY A 30 9.67 -0.43 3.61
N ILE A 31 8.87 -1.48 3.83
CA ILE A 31 7.44 -1.37 4.13
C ILE A 31 7.10 -2.26 5.33
N LYS A 32 6.37 -1.72 6.32
CA LYS A 32 5.85 -2.49 7.46
C LYS A 32 4.32 -2.35 7.49
N ALA A 33 3.57 -3.44 7.61
CA ALA A 33 2.11 -3.43 7.65
C ALA A 33 1.61 -4.09 8.95
N ARG A 34 0.79 -3.37 9.72
CA ARG A 34 0.25 -3.81 11.02
C ARG A 34 -1.26 -3.94 10.97
N ILE A 35 -1.78 -5.07 11.47
CA ILE A 35 -3.21 -5.31 11.71
C ILE A 35 -3.45 -5.20 13.21
N ASN A 36 -4.34 -4.30 13.61
CA ASN A 36 -4.66 -4.05 15.03
C ASN A 36 -5.86 -4.90 15.49
N GLN A 37 -6.15 -4.86 16.80
CA GLN A 37 -7.27 -5.58 17.40
C GLN A 37 -8.63 -5.28 16.72
N PRO A 38 -9.00 -4.04 16.33
CA PRO A 38 -10.23 -3.79 15.59
C PRO A 38 -10.27 -4.51 14.22
N GLY A 39 -9.12 -4.66 13.57
CA GLY A 39 -8.99 -5.45 12.34
C GLY A 39 -9.20 -6.95 12.59
N PHE A 40 -8.64 -7.49 13.67
CA PHE A 40 -8.90 -8.86 14.11
C PHE A 40 -10.36 -9.11 14.48
N ASP A 41 -11.01 -8.18 15.17
CA ASP A 41 -12.45 -8.25 15.49
C ASP A 41 -13.32 -8.19 14.23
N TYR A 42 -12.93 -7.37 13.24
CA TYR A 42 -13.56 -7.33 11.92
C TYR A 42 -13.40 -8.67 11.17
N PHE A 43 -12.18 -9.21 11.07
CA PHE A 43 -11.93 -10.53 10.48
C PHE A 43 -12.74 -11.63 11.21
N GLN A 44 -12.82 -11.58 12.54
CA GLN A 44 -13.63 -12.50 13.35
C GLN A 44 -15.11 -12.43 12.96
N SER A 45 -15.65 -11.22 12.73
CA SER A 45 -17.04 -11.01 12.32
C SER A 45 -17.36 -11.63 10.95
N LYS A 46 -16.40 -11.55 10.00
CA LYS A 46 -16.53 -12.10 8.64
C LYS A 46 -16.27 -13.61 8.59
N ILE A 47 -15.30 -14.15 9.34
CA ILE A 47 -14.96 -15.58 9.30
C ILE A 47 -15.94 -16.46 10.10
N THR A 48 -16.56 -15.93 11.16
CA THR A 48 -17.55 -16.64 11.99
C THR A 48 -18.67 -17.31 11.18
N PRO A 49 -19.45 -16.60 10.34
CA PRO A 49 -20.52 -17.22 9.56
C PRO A 49 -20.01 -18.25 8.54
N LEU A 50 -18.84 -18.03 7.95
CA LEU A 50 -18.21 -18.98 7.01
C LEU A 50 -17.84 -20.28 7.72
N LEU A 51 -17.15 -20.18 8.86
CA LEU A 51 -16.73 -21.33 9.65
C LEU A 51 -17.93 -22.12 10.19
N GLU A 52 -18.98 -21.43 10.63
CA GLU A 52 -20.25 -22.06 11.00
C GLU A 52 -20.94 -22.81 9.84
N GLN A 53 -20.87 -22.28 8.61
CA GLN A 53 -21.40 -22.95 7.41
C GLN A 53 -20.57 -24.20 7.08
N GLN A 54 -19.25 -24.06 7.00
CA GLN A 54 -18.32 -25.15 6.68
C GLN A 54 -18.42 -26.27 7.74
N LEU A 55 -18.53 -25.96 9.03
CA LEU A 55 -18.72 -26.95 10.10
C LEU A 55 -20.06 -27.70 10.02
N ARG A 56 -21.13 -27.08 9.50
CA ARG A 56 -22.43 -27.75 9.28
C ARG A 56 -22.42 -28.68 8.06
N GLN A 57 -21.69 -28.30 7.01
CA GLN A 57 -21.66 -29.02 5.73
C GLN A 57 -20.51 -30.04 5.65
N ALA A 58 -19.63 -30.08 6.65
CA ALA A 58 -18.49 -31.00 6.72
C ALA A 58 -18.92 -32.47 6.60
N GLN A 59 -18.40 -33.15 5.57
CA GLN A 59 -18.55 -34.59 5.41
C GLN A 59 -17.49 -35.30 6.25
N ILE A 60 -17.91 -36.23 7.11
CA ILE A 60 -17.01 -36.98 7.97
C ILE A 60 -16.57 -38.25 7.22
N PRO A 61 -15.26 -38.45 6.96
CA PRO A 61 -14.79 -39.63 6.24
C PRO A 61 -15.04 -40.91 7.05
N PRO A 62 -15.18 -42.08 6.39
CA PRO A 62 -15.38 -43.35 7.08
C PRO A 62 -14.19 -43.68 7.99
N ILE A 63 -14.48 -44.07 9.23
CA ILE A 63 -13.47 -44.36 10.26
C ILE A 63 -13.30 -45.87 10.37
N SER A 64 -12.08 -46.37 10.18
CA SER A 64 -11.73 -47.78 10.40
C SER A 64 -10.77 -47.93 11.58
N GLN A 65 -11.04 -48.89 12.47
CA GLN A 65 -10.23 -49.15 13.65
C GLN A 65 -10.12 -50.66 13.90
N CYS A 66 -8.89 -51.18 13.85
CA CYS A 66 -8.61 -52.55 14.24
C CYS A 66 -8.45 -52.68 15.76
N LEU A 67 -8.93 -53.82 16.29
CA LEU A 67 -8.97 -54.17 17.70
C LEU A 67 -8.22 -55.50 17.91
N PRO A 68 -6.90 -55.46 18.17
CA PRO A 68 -6.10 -56.69 18.30
C PRO A 68 -6.57 -57.59 19.46
N GLN A 69 -7.20 -57.02 20.50
CA GLN A 69 -7.79 -57.75 21.63
C GLN A 69 -8.93 -58.71 21.24
N VAL A 70 -9.55 -58.54 20.06
CA VAL A 70 -10.66 -59.37 19.56
C VAL A 70 -10.45 -59.79 18.10
N GLY A 71 -9.20 -59.83 17.64
CA GLY A 71 -8.83 -60.42 16.33
C GLY A 71 -9.64 -59.89 15.15
N GLY A 72 -9.81 -58.57 15.02
CA GLY A 72 -10.69 -58.00 14.00
C GLY A 72 -10.66 -56.49 13.84
N CYS A 73 -11.43 -55.99 12.87
CA CYS A 73 -11.52 -54.57 12.55
C CYS A 73 -12.98 -54.11 12.43
N ILE A 74 -13.21 -52.88 12.89
CA ILE A 74 -14.50 -52.20 12.86
C ILE A 74 -14.40 -51.01 11.92
N GLN A 75 -15.42 -50.83 11.07
CA GLN A 75 -15.54 -49.69 10.16
C GLN A 75 -16.88 -48.99 10.37
N VAL A 76 -16.84 -47.68 10.55
CA VAL A 76 -18.01 -46.81 10.59
C VAL A 76 -18.06 -46.02 9.29
N SER A 77 -19.16 -46.18 8.56
CA SER A 77 -19.37 -45.65 7.21
C SER A 77 -20.62 -44.76 7.15
N ASN A 78 -20.79 -43.98 6.08
CA ASN A 78 -21.93 -43.07 5.93
C ASN A 78 -22.16 -42.13 7.14
N LEU A 79 -21.07 -41.62 7.71
CA LEU A 79 -21.11 -40.70 8.85
C LEU A 79 -21.76 -39.37 8.43
N ARG A 80 -22.87 -39.02 9.07
CA ARG A 80 -23.66 -37.82 8.79
C ARG A 80 -23.99 -37.08 10.08
N VAL A 81 -23.82 -35.76 10.07
CA VAL A 81 -24.26 -34.88 11.16
C VAL A 81 -25.79 -34.82 11.16
N THR A 82 -26.42 -35.23 12.26
CA THR A 82 -27.90 -35.20 12.43
C THR A 82 -28.37 -34.01 13.26
N ASN A 83 -27.52 -33.50 14.15
CA ASN A 83 -27.79 -32.29 14.91
C ASN A 83 -26.48 -31.50 15.08
N PHE A 84 -26.56 -30.18 14.93
CA PHE A 84 -25.43 -29.27 15.11
C PHE A 84 -25.84 -28.12 16.03
N GLN A 85 -25.14 -28.02 17.16
CA GLN A 85 -25.23 -26.91 18.09
C GLN A 85 -24.08 -25.94 17.80
N CYS A 86 -24.46 -24.73 17.41
CA CYS A 86 -23.54 -23.62 17.13
C CYS A 86 -22.55 -23.40 18.28
N PRO A 87 -21.30 -23.01 17.99
CA PRO A 87 -20.34 -22.57 19.01
C PRO A 87 -20.91 -21.42 19.84
N GLN A 88 -20.48 -21.32 21.10
CA GLN A 88 -20.80 -20.18 21.94
C GLN A 88 -19.95 -18.95 21.59
N SER A 89 -18.68 -19.19 21.29
CA SER A 89 -17.72 -18.19 20.83
C SER A 89 -16.84 -18.77 19.71
N ILE A 90 -16.45 -17.91 18.79
CA ILE A 90 -15.31 -18.09 17.89
C ILE A 90 -14.46 -16.86 18.12
N ARG A 91 -13.21 -17.04 18.57
CA ARG A 91 -12.24 -15.96 18.79
C ARG A 91 -11.09 -16.06 17.80
N LEU A 92 -10.72 -14.93 17.21
CA LEU A 92 -9.56 -14.75 16.34
C LEU A 92 -8.72 -13.61 16.91
N HIS A 93 -7.46 -13.87 17.26
CA HIS A 93 -6.57 -12.89 17.88
C HIS A 93 -5.10 -13.20 17.55
N PRO A 94 -4.21 -12.20 17.54
CA PRO A 94 -2.78 -12.43 17.49
C PRO A 94 -2.28 -12.98 18.83
N ALA A 95 -1.15 -13.68 18.80
CA ALA A 95 -0.43 -14.10 20.01
C ALA A 95 1.08 -14.18 19.75
N PRO A 96 1.95 -13.76 20.69
CA PRO A 96 3.40 -13.80 20.51
C PRO A 96 3.99 -15.21 20.31
N PRO A 97 5.15 -15.33 19.64
CA PRO A 97 5.90 -14.26 18.97
C PRO A 97 5.44 -14.02 17.52
N ASN A 98 4.77 -14.98 16.90
CA ASN A 98 4.26 -14.96 15.54
C ASN A 98 3.15 -16.01 15.43
N GLN A 99 1.98 -15.73 16.01
CA GLN A 99 0.81 -16.60 15.87
C GLN A 99 -0.47 -15.82 15.65
N ILE A 100 -1.36 -16.41 14.85
CA ILE A 100 -2.76 -16.05 14.72
C ILE A 100 -3.56 -17.22 15.30
N VAL A 101 -4.27 -16.98 16.41
CA VAL A 101 -4.93 -18.02 17.20
C VAL A 101 -6.44 -18.00 16.95
N ILE A 102 -6.94 -19.11 16.40
CA ILE A 102 -8.37 -19.37 16.21
C ILE A 102 -8.84 -20.28 17.35
N THR A 103 -9.80 -19.82 18.15
CA THR A 103 -10.39 -20.62 19.24
C THR A 103 -11.90 -20.72 19.07
N ILE A 104 -12.40 -21.95 18.97
CA ILE A 104 -13.81 -22.29 18.81
C ILE A 104 -14.26 -22.96 20.12
N GLU A 105 -15.33 -22.48 20.76
CA GLU A 105 -15.76 -22.98 22.07
C GLU A 105 -17.20 -23.54 22.09
N ASN A 106 -17.35 -24.64 22.82
CA ASN A 106 -18.64 -25.24 23.16
C ASN A 106 -19.52 -25.58 21.93
N VAL A 107 -18.92 -26.14 20.89
CA VAL A 107 -19.65 -26.79 19.78
C VAL A 107 -20.28 -28.09 20.29
N GLY A 108 -21.48 -28.41 19.78
CA GLY A 108 -22.11 -29.72 19.97
C GLY A 108 -22.46 -30.35 18.62
N VAL A 109 -22.18 -31.64 18.46
CA VAL A 109 -22.43 -32.39 17.23
C VAL A 109 -23.01 -33.76 17.57
N SER A 110 -24.15 -34.09 16.98
CA SER A 110 -24.65 -35.46 16.90
C SER A 110 -24.35 -36.03 15.52
N VAL A 111 -23.74 -37.21 15.47
CA VAL A 111 -23.36 -37.91 14.25
C VAL A 111 -24.00 -39.29 14.25
N THR A 112 -24.53 -39.72 13.11
CA THR A 112 -24.98 -41.10 12.89
C THR A 112 -24.16 -41.76 11.79
N GLY A 113 -23.91 -43.06 11.88
CA GLY A 113 -23.21 -43.82 10.83
C GLY A 113 -23.44 -45.32 10.91
N ASN A 114 -23.24 -46.01 9.79
CA ASN A 114 -23.43 -47.45 9.67
C ASN A 114 -22.20 -48.17 10.21
N LEU A 115 -22.40 -48.98 11.25
CA LEU A 115 -21.40 -49.86 11.85
C LEU A 115 -21.31 -51.15 11.04
N ASN A 116 -20.11 -51.47 10.55
CA ASN A 116 -19.76 -52.73 9.92
C ASN A 116 -18.46 -53.27 10.54
N GLY A 117 -18.19 -54.56 10.39
CA GLY A 117 -16.89 -55.12 10.76
C GLY A 117 -16.95 -56.62 10.99
N GLN A 118 -15.82 -57.16 11.45
CA GLN A 118 -15.71 -58.57 11.83
C GLN A 118 -14.70 -58.70 12.97
N ILE A 119 -15.04 -59.48 13.99
CA ILE A 119 -14.17 -59.81 15.13
C ILE A 119 -14.06 -61.32 15.29
N THR A 120 -12.92 -61.80 15.77
CA THR A 120 -12.60 -63.23 15.87
C THR A 120 -12.14 -63.55 17.28
N ILE A 121 -12.99 -64.28 18.01
CA ILE A 121 -12.68 -64.76 19.37
C ILE A 121 -12.47 -66.27 19.36
N LEU A 122 -13.40 -67.00 18.73
CA LEU A 122 -13.31 -68.45 18.44
C LEU A 122 -13.75 -68.75 17.01
N GLN A 123 -14.81 -68.09 16.55
CA GLN A 123 -15.21 -68.02 15.13
C GLN A 123 -15.37 -66.54 14.71
N PRO A 124 -15.34 -66.23 13.40
CA PRO A 124 -15.47 -64.85 12.91
C PRO A 124 -16.91 -64.33 12.98
N ILE A 125 -17.18 -63.42 13.92
CA ILE A 125 -18.49 -62.78 14.14
C ILE A 125 -18.56 -61.47 13.34
N ARG A 126 -19.56 -61.30 12.48
CA ARG A 126 -19.81 -60.04 11.77
C ARG A 126 -20.54 -59.05 12.66
N LEU A 127 -20.08 -57.79 12.65
CA LEU A 127 -20.71 -56.67 13.33
C LEU A 127 -21.55 -55.87 12.33
N PHE A 128 -22.75 -55.49 12.75
CA PHE A 128 -23.66 -54.62 12.01
C PHE A 128 -24.39 -53.68 12.98
N GLY A 129 -25.03 -52.64 12.46
CA GLY A 129 -25.88 -51.72 13.21
C GLY A 129 -25.70 -50.26 12.79
N GLN A 130 -26.27 -49.34 13.57
CA GLN A 130 -26.11 -47.90 13.40
C GLN A 130 -25.54 -47.29 14.68
N ILE A 131 -24.41 -46.60 14.58
CA ILE A 131 -23.87 -45.79 15.67
C ILE A 131 -24.58 -44.44 15.68
N ILE A 132 -24.94 -43.99 16.87
CA ILE A 132 -25.29 -42.61 17.19
C ILE A 132 -24.27 -42.10 18.20
N ALA A 133 -23.52 -41.07 17.84
CA ALA A 133 -22.52 -40.43 18.69
C ALA A 133 -22.93 -38.99 18.99
N ASN A 134 -23.04 -38.63 20.27
CA ASN A 134 -23.38 -37.29 20.73
C ASN A 134 -22.14 -36.69 21.42
N ALA A 135 -21.52 -35.70 20.79
CA ALA A 135 -20.37 -34.97 21.31
C ALA A 135 -20.78 -33.55 21.70
N ASN A 136 -20.62 -33.19 22.97
CA ASN A 136 -20.99 -31.88 23.50
C ASN A 136 -19.79 -31.21 24.18
N GLN A 137 -19.77 -29.86 24.19
CA GLN A 137 -18.67 -29.06 24.70
C GLN A 137 -17.34 -29.45 24.03
N ILE A 138 -17.35 -29.43 22.69
CA ILE A 138 -16.14 -29.52 21.88
C ILE A 138 -15.53 -28.11 21.80
N SER A 139 -14.26 -27.99 22.18
CA SER A 139 -13.45 -26.79 21.95
C SER A 139 -12.24 -27.13 21.08
N ILE A 140 -11.89 -26.25 20.16
CA ILE A 140 -10.75 -26.41 19.24
C ILE A 140 -9.95 -25.10 19.25
N THR A 141 -8.65 -25.18 19.48
CA THR A 141 -7.71 -24.07 19.41
C THR A 141 -6.64 -24.40 18.38
N VAL A 142 -6.48 -23.53 17.38
CA VAL A 142 -5.48 -23.63 16.31
C VAL A 142 -4.60 -22.39 16.36
N GLY A 143 -3.29 -22.57 16.44
CA GLY A 143 -2.31 -21.54 16.18
C GLY A 143 -1.80 -21.68 14.75
N LEU A 144 -1.97 -20.64 13.96
CA LEU A 144 -1.34 -20.48 12.65
C LEU A 144 -0.11 -19.59 12.81
N SER A 145 0.95 -19.81 12.04
CA SER A 145 2.07 -18.87 11.89
C SER A 145 2.37 -18.65 10.42
N ILE A 146 2.75 -17.42 10.06
CA ILE A 146 3.20 -17.08 8.71
C ILE A 146 4.72 -17.18 8.70
N THR A 147 5.27 -17.72 7.62
CA THR A 147 6.71 -17.92 7.42
C THR A 147 7.11 -17.57 6.00
N ARG A 148 8.37 -17.21 5.81
CA ARG A 148 8.94 -16.83 4.52
C ARG A 148 9.44 -18.07 3.75
N ASN A 149 8.99 -18.24 2.51
CA ASN A 149 9.54 -19.22 1.57
C ASN A 149 10.87 -18.73 0.96
N GLN A 150 11.58 -19.61 0.23
CA GLN A 150 12.87 -19.29 -0.40
C GLN A 150 12.77 -18.18 -1.47
N ASP A 151 11.61 -18.02 -2.11
CA ASP A 151 11.28 -16.99 -3.09
C ASP A 151 10.84 -15.66 -2.46
N GLY A 152 10.66 -15.62 -1.13
CA GLY A 152 10.11 -14.49 -0.39
C GLY A 152 8.60 -14.57 -0.12
N SER A 153 7.89 -15.55 -0.69
CA SER A 153 6.42 -15.64 -0.56
C SER A 153 5.96 -16.02 0.86
N PRO A 154 4.79 -15.54 1.30
CA PRO A 154 4.21 -15.92 2.59
C PRO A 154 3.64 -17.35 2.55
N PHE A 155 4.03 -18.16 3.53
CA PHE A 155 3.56 -19.52 3.74
C PHE A 155 2.93 -19.66 5.14
N VAL A 156 1.65 -20.06 5.19
CA VAL A 156 0.90 -20.25 6.42
C VAL A 156 1.00 -21.70 6.88
N GLN A 157 1.45 -21.93 8.11
CA GLN A 157 1.53 -23.27 8.70
C GLN A 157 0.80 -23.38 10.04
N VAL A 158 0.39 -24.60 10.39
CA VAL A 158 -0.24 -24.90 11.69
C VAL A 158 0.86 -25.12 12.72
N SER A 159 1.15 -24.10 13.53
CA SER A 159 2.15 -24.19 14.59
C SER A 159 1.64 -24.94 15.82
N ARG A 160 0.33 -24.86 16.12
CA ARG A 160 -0.31 -25.55 17.25
C ARG A 160 -1.72 -25.99 16.89
N CYS A 161 -2.13 -27.19 17.35
CA CYS A 161 -3.54 -27.59 17.35
C CYS A 161 -3.85 -28.36 18.63
N ASN A 162 -4.93 -27.97 19.32
CA ASN A 162 -5.48 -28.66 20.47
C ASN A 162 -6.99 -28.76 20.32
N ALA A 163 -7.54 -29.96 20.43
CA ALA A 163 -8.97 -30.21 20.38
C ALA A 163 -9.41 -30.99 21.63
N VAL A 164 -10.44 -30.51 22.31
CA VAL A 164 -10.94 -31.09 23.56
C VAL A 164 -12.43 -31.36 23.41
N VAL A 165 -12.79 -32.65 23.46
CA VAL A 165 -14.18 -33.08 23.63
C VAL A 165 -14.39 -33.36 25.12
N ARG A 166 -15.30 -32.63 25.80
CA ARG A 166 -15.58 -32.93 27.22
C ARG A 166 -16.55 -34.08 27.39
N ASN A 167 -17.68 -34.04 26.69
CA ASN A 167 -18.74 -35.04 26.80
C ASN A 167 -18.89 -35.77 25.46
N LEU A 168 -18.74 -37.09 25.49
CA LEU A 168 -18.95 -37.96 24.34
C LEU A 168 -19.73 -39.19 24.80
N ASP A 169 -20.91 -39.37 24.21
CA ASP A 169 -21.75 -40.54 24.42
C ASP A 169 -21.97 -41.25 23.09
N ILE A 170 -21.92 -42.59 23.09
CA ILE A 170 -21.99 -43.42 21.88
C ILE A 170 -22.94 -44.57 22.16
N VAL A 171 -23.93 -44.73 21.28
CA VAL A 171 -24.96 -45.78 21.34
C VAL A 171 -24.99 -46.52 20.01
N ILE A 172 -25.12 -47.84 20.07
CA ILE A 172 -25.32 -48.70 18.89
C ILE A 172 -26.79 -49.10 18.84
N GLN A 173 -27.52 -48.67 17.81
CA GLN A 173 -28.86 -49.14 17.51
C GLN A 173 -28.82 -50.29 16.50
N ASN A 174 -29.80 -51.19 16.56
CA ASN A 174 -29.97 -52.31 15.62
C ASN A 174 -28.73 -53.23 15.49
N GLY A 175 -27.89 -53.33 16.53
CA GLY A 175 -26.67 -54.16 16.55
C GLY A 175 -26.84 -55.57 17.12
N GLY A 176 -28.08 -56.01 17.35
CA GLY A 176 -28.40 -57.27 18.00
C GLY A 176 -27.79 -57.42 19.40
N THR A 177 -27.65 -58.65 19.86
CA THR A 177 -27.14 -58.99 21.20
C THR A 177 -25.75 -58.44 21.50
N LEU A 178 -24.88 -58.31 20.48
CA LEU A 178 -23.55 -57.70 20.64
C LEU A 178 -23.64 -56.17 20.77
N GLY A 179 -24.58 -55.52 20.10
CA GLY A 179 -24.90 -54.10 20.28
C GLY A 179 -25.43 -53.82 21.69
N ASP A 180 -26.34 -54.65 22.19
CA ASP A 180 -26.92 -54.52 23.54
C ASP A 180 -25.84 -54.71 24.63
N LEU A 181 -24.98 -55.71 24.46
CA LEU A 181 -23.82 -55.93 25.34
C LEU A 181 -22.85 -54.75 25.30
N ALA A 182 -22.57 -54.19 24.12
CA ALA A 182 -21.72 -53.01 23.98
C ALA A 182 -22.33 -51.78 24.67
N ASN A 183 -23.63 -51.53 24.49
CA ASN A 183 -24.37 -50.43 25.12
C ASN A 183 -24.43 -50.55 26.65
N THR A 184 -24.51 -51.77 27.18
CA THR A 184 -24.69 -52.02 28.62
C THR A 184 -23.35 -52.09 29.36
N ASN A 185 -22.39 -52.85 28.83
CA ASN A 185 -21.15 -53.20 29.56
C ASN A 185 -19.92 -52.39 29.10
N PHE A 186 -19.91 -51.88 27.85
CA PHE A 186 -18.71 -51.31 27.25
C PHE A 186 -18.83 -49.83 26.82
N ARG A 187 -20.03 -49.24 26.86
CA ARG A 187 -20.32 -47.83 26.47
C ARG A 187 -19.30 -46.82 27.01
N THR A 188 -19.00 -46.89 28.31
CA THR A 188 -18.01 -46.01 28.96
C THR A 188 -16.59 -46.23 28.45
N GLN A 189 -16.21 -47.47 28.13
CA GLN A 189 -14.87 -47.80 27.60
C GLN A 189 -14.73 -47.34 26.14
N ILE A 190 -15.75 -47.59 25.32
CA ILE A 190 -15.85 -47.14 23.93
C ILE A 190 -15.77 -45.60 23.88
N GLY A 191 -16.62 -44.92 24.67
CA GLY A 191 -16.61 -43.45 24.79
C GLY A 191 -15.23 -42.90 25.19
N ARG A 192 -14.58 -43.48 26.22
CA ARG A 192 -13.22 -43.07 26.64
C ARG A 192 -12.17 -43.27 25.54
N LYS A 193 -12.23 -44.38 24.78
CA LYS A 193 -11.28 -44.65 23.69
C LYS A 193 -11.49 -43.69 22.52
N VAL A 194 -12.74 -43.52 22.06
CA VAL A 194 -13.07 -42.61 20.95
C VAL A 194 -12.81 -41.15 21.31
N ARG A 195 -13.09 -40.73 22.55
CA ARG A 195 -12.78 -39.38 23.06
C ARG A 195 -11.28 -39.03 22.98
N LYS A 196 -10.39 -40.03 23.08
CA LYS A 196 -8.94 -39.83 22.87
C LYS A 196 -8.51 -39.83 21.40
N MET A 197 -9.29 -40.43 20.50
CA MET A 197 -8.98 -40.50 19.06
C MET A 197 -9.47 -39.26 18.29
N ILE A 198 -10.62 -38.68 18.66
CA ILE A 198 -11.20 -37.52 17.95
C ILE A 198 -10.22 -36.34 17.86
N PRO A 199 -9.53 -35.89 18.93
CA PRO A 199 -8.61 -34.76 18.85
C PRO A 199 -7.49 -34.92 17.81
N GLY A 200 -6.87 -36.10 17.77
CA GLY A 200 -5.80 -36.39 16.81
C GLY A 200 -6.30 -36.40 15.37
N GLN A 201 -7.48 -36.97 15.11
CA GLN A 201 -8.09 -36.99 13.78
C GLN A 201 -8.51 -35.59 13.31
N LEU A 202 -9.05 -34.75 14.20
CA LEU A 202 -9.35 -33.35 13.89
C LEU A 202 -8.06 -32.57 13.56
N CYS A 203 -7.07 -32.60 14.46
CA CYS A 203 -5.83 -31.85 14.27
C CYS A 203 -5.00 -32.33 13.07
N ALA A 204 -5.06 -33.62 12.69
CA ALA A 204 -4.40 -34.12 11.48
C ALA A 204 -4.99 -33.54 10.18
N LYS A 205 -6.27 -33.14 10.18
CA LYS A 205 -6.94 -32.60 8.98
C LYS A 205 -6.83 -31.08 8.81
N ILE A 206 -6.50 -30.34 9.87
CA ILE A 206 -6.38 -28.87 9.77
C ILE A 206 -5.22 -28.44 8.84
N PRO A 207 -4.01 -29.05 8.88
CA PRO A 207 -2.93 -28.74 7.94
C PRO A 207 -3.32 -28.95 6.46
N GLU A 208 -4.08 -30.00 6.14
CA GLU A 208 -4.57 -30.25 4.78
C GLU A 208 -5.47 -29.10 4.29
N ILE A 209 -6.34 -28.57 5.16
CA ILE A 209 -7.25 -27.45 4.86
C ILE A 209 -6.46 -26.14 4.72
N VAL A 210 -5.49 -25.88 5.59
CA VAL A 210 -4.62 -24.68 5.50
C VAL A 210 -3.84 -24.70 4.19
N ASN A 211 -3.25 -25.83 3.82
CA ASN A 211 -2.51 -25.96 2.56
C ASN A 211 -3.40 -25.75 1.33
N SER A 212 -4.58 -26.40 1.28
CA SER A 212 -5.48 -26.37 0.11
C SER A 212 -6.39 -25.13 0.01
N LYS A 213 -6.49 -24.29 1.04
CA LYS A 213 -7.33 -23.08 1.00
C LYS A 213 -6.61 -21.77 1.31
N LEU A 214 -5.63 -21.78 2.22
CA LEU A 214 -4.89 -20.56 2.57
C LEU A 214 -3.61 -20.44 1.76
N ASN A 215 -2.79 -21.50 1.66
CA ASN A 215 -1.53 -21.42 0.92
C ASN A 215 -1.71 -21.30 -0.59
N GLU A 216 -2.73 -21.95 -1.17
CA GLU A 216 -3.11 -21.73 -2.58
C GLU A 216 -3.53 -20.27 -2.88
N GLN A 217 -4.07 -19.55 -1.91
CA GLN A 217 -4.43 -18.13 -2.07
C GLN A 217 -3.27 -17.18 -1.70
N ALA A 218 -2.44 -17.54 -0.72
CA ALA A 218 -1.26 -16.77 -0.34
C ALA A 218 -0.22 -16.71 -1.47
N GLN A 219 -0.12 -17.76 -2.29
CA GLN A 219 0.72 -17.79 -3.51
C GLN A 219 0.26 -16.83 -4.61
N LEU A 220 -0.98 -16.31 -4.55
CA LEU A 220 -1.48 -15.29 -5.48
C LEU A 220 -1.08 -13.87 -5.07
N ILE A 221 -0.50 -13.68 -3.89
CA ILE A 221 -0.01 -12.37 -3.44
C ILE A 221 1.26 -12.06 -4.24
N PRO A 222 1.28 -10.99 -5.05
CA PRO A 222 2.43 -10.65 -5.88
C PRO A 222 3.67 -10.41 -5.00
N GLN A 223 4.82 -10.91 -5.44
CA GLN A 223 6.11 -10.67 -4.77
C GLN A 223 6.84 -9.45 -5.33
N THR A 224 6.45 -9.02 -6.53
CA THR A 224 6.87 -7.77 -7.16
C THR A 224 5.66 -7.09 -7.81
N ILE A 225 5.67 -5.76 -7.85
CA ILE A 225 4.60 -4.93 -8.42
C ILE A 225 5.22 -3.93 -9.38
N ALA A 226 4.90 -4.02 -10.68
CA ALA A 226 5.41 -3.10 -11.69
C ALA A 226 5.03 -1.62 -11.38
N VAL A 227 5.97 -0.70 -11.57
CA VAL A 227 5.76 0.75 -11.34
C VAL A 227 4.56 1.28 -12.11
N THR A 228 4.33 0.80 -13.33
CA THR A 228 3.18 1.19 -14.16
C THR A 228 1.84 0.95 -13.46
N ARG A 229 1.69 -0.14 -12.69
CA ARG A 229 0.49 -0.42 -11.88
C ARG A 229 0.37 0.52 -10.69
N LEU A 230 1.49 0.88 -10.07
CA LEU A 230 1.51 1.81 -8.94
C LEU A 230 1.23 3.25 -9.38
N LEU A 231 1.64 3.63 -10.60
CA LEU A 231 1.28 4.92 -11.20
C LEU A 231 -0.23 5.05 -11.42
N ASP A 232 -0.93 3.99 -11.84
CA ASP A 232 -2.39 4.02 -11.99
C ASP A 232 -3.09 4.15 -10.63
N VAL A 233 -2.60 3.44 -9.60
CA VAL A 233 -3.09 3.60 -8.21
C VAL A 233 -2.82 5.01 -7.70
N ALA A 234 -1.63 5.57 -7.93
CA ALA A 234 -1.26 6.92 -7.50
C ALA A 234 -2.08 8.01 -8.22
N LYS A 235 -2.36 7.86 -9.53
CA LYS A 235 -3.25 8.76 -10.27
C LYS A 235 -4.66 8.74 -9.70
N GLY A 236 -5.21 7.55 -9.42
CA GLY A 236 -6.51 7.41 -8.77
C GLY A 236 -6.52 8.03 -7.37
N ALA A 237 -5.46 7.77 -6.60
CA ALA A 237 -5.34 8.25 -5.22
C ALA A 237 -5.24 9.77 -5.10
N LEU A 238 -4.46 10.39 -5.99
CA LEU A 238 -4.20 11.84 -6.01
C LEU A 238 -5.21 12.64 -6.84
N GLY A 239 -6.28 11.99 -7.34
CA GLY A 239 -7.30 12.65 -8.18
C GLY A 239 -6.80 13.13 -9.54
N LEU A 240 -5.71 12.55 -10.06
CA LEU A 240 -5.05 12.93 -11.32
C LEU A 240 -5.57 12.15 -12.56
N GLY A 241 -6.71 11.47 -12.43
CA GLY A 241 -7.38 10.79 -13.55
C GLY A 241 -8.04 11.79 -14.49
N ASP A 242 -7.85 11.61 -15.80
CA ASP A 242 -8.54 12.39 -16.82
C ASP A 242 -10.06 12.11 -16.75
N SER A 243 -10.88 13.14 -16.58
CA SER A 243 -12.32 13.01 -16.33
C SER A 243 -13.12 12.82 -17.63
N GLY A 244 -12.68 11.87 -18.45
CA GLY A 244 -13.36 11.38 -19.66
C GLY A 244 -14.07 10.05 -19.42
N SER A 245 -15.39 10.11 -19.19
CA SER A 245 -16.42 9.04 -19.30
C SER A 245 -15.98 7.66 -19.84
N GLU A 246 -16.34 6.51 -19.25
CA GLU A 246 -17.72 6.02 -19.19
C GLU A 246 -17.96 4.94 -18.11
N SER A 247 -19.05 5.10 -17.34
CA SER A 247 -19.67 4.02 -16.57
C SER A 247 -20.58 3.16 -17.45
N GLY A 248 -19.96 2.36 -18.34
CA GLY A 248 -20.64 1.47 -19.28
C GLY A 248 -21.37 0.29 -18.62
N SER A 249 -22.56 0.54 -18.04
CA SER A 249 -23.46 -0.51 -17.54
C SER A 249 -24.04 -1.31 -18.69
N SER A 250 -23.55 -2.54 -18.90
CA SER A 250 -24.06 -3.46 -19.93
C SER A 250 -25.37 -4.15 -19.49
N GLY A 251 -26.44 -3.35 -19.33
CA GLY A 251 -27.81 -3.82 -19.14
C GLY A 251 -28.57 -3.83 -20.46
N SER A 252 -28.74 -5.00 -21.08
CA SER A 252 -29.65 -5.22 -22.23
C SER A 252 -30.55 -6.43 -21.95
N GLY A 253 -31.82 -6.46 -22.34
CA GLY A 253 -32.63 -5.43 -22.98
C GLY A 253 -34.13 -5.66 -22.75
N SER A 254 -34.94 -4.64 -23.06
CA SER A 254 -36.35 -4.55 -22.72
C SER A 254 -37.29 -5.42 -23.56
N SER A 255 -38.44 -5.79 -22.99
CA SER A 255 -39.68 -5.99 -23.76
C SER A 255 -40.88 -5.45 -22.98
N SER A 256 -41.57 -4.46 -23.55
CA SER A 256 -42.80 -3.87 -23.01
C SER A 256 -44.05 -4.65 -23.43
N GLY A 257 -45.11 -4.59 -22.61
CA GLY A 257 -46.38 -5.26 -22.93
C GLY A 257 -47.53 -4.92 -21.97
N SER A 258 -48.38 -3.99 -22.41
CA SER A 258 -49.84 -3.91 -22.19
C SER A 258 -50.46 -3.94 -20.77
N SER A 259 -51.13 -2.82 -20.45
CA SER A 259 -52.38 -2.66 -19.68
C SER A 259 -53.15 -3.90 -19.17
N ASP A 260 -53.61 -3.86 -17.90
CA ASP A 260 -55.04 -3.63 -17.60
C ASP A 260 -55.39 -3.32 -16.11
N SER A 261 -56.65 -2.92 -15.88
CA SER A 261 -57.29 -2.35 -14.67
C SER A 261 -57.38 -3.22 -13.37
N GLY A 262 -57.58 -2.60 -12.18
CA GLY A 262 -58.00 -3.35 -10.97
C GLY A 262 -58.09 -2.69 -9.56
N SER A 263 -58.91 -1.65 -9.38
CA SER A 263 -59.67 -1.23 -8.16
C SER A 263 -59.24 -1.52 -6.68
N SER A 264 -59.18 -0.41 -5.91
CA SER A 264 -59.93 -0.11 -4.64
C SER A 264 -59.49 -0.56 -3.22
N GLY A 265 -59.72 0.36 -2.24
CA GLY A 265 -59.59 0.23 -0.76
C GLY A 265 -58.44 1.07 -0.18
N GLY A 266 -58.61 2.12 0.64
CA GLY A 266 -59.60 2.39 1.71
C GLY A 266 -59.08 1.83 3.04
N SER A 267 -58.81 2.58 4.13
CA SER A 267 -59.41 3.85 4.59
C SER A 267 -58.47 4.67 5.50
N SER A 268 -58.87 5.89 5.85
CA SER A 268 -58.29 6.75 6.90
C SER A 268 -58.53 6.23 8.33
N ASP A 269 -57.79 6.77 9.31
CA ASP A 269 -58.40 7.63 10.35
C ASP A 269 -57.37 8.35 11.25
N SER A 270 -57.85 9.37 11.97
CA SER A 270 -57.05 10.46 12.54
C SER A 270 -57.40 10.76 14.01
N GLY A 271 -56.45 11.36 14.74
CA GLY A 271 -56.66 12.02 16.04
C GLY A 271 -56.04 11.29 17.24
N SER A 272 -55.73 11.95 18.36
CA SER A 272 -55.74 13.39 18.66
C SER A 272 -54.81 13.72 19.83
N SER A 273 -54.47 15.01 19.95
CA SER A 273 -53.69 15.68 21.00
C SER A 273 -54.14 15.45 22.46
N GLY A 274 -53.21 15.57 23.43
CA GLY A 274 -53.59 16.03 24.79
C GLY A 274 -52.57 15.84 25.93
N GLY A 275 -51.98 16.95 26.41
CA GLY A 275 -51.99 17.27 27.86
C GLY A 275 -50.83 16.89 28.80
N SER A 276 -49.94 17.87 29.06
CA SER A 276 -49.55 18.37 30.39
C SER A 276 -49.04 17.45 31.54
N SER A 277 -47.76 17.63 31.89
CA SER A 277 -47.17 17.85 33.24
C SER A 277 -47.81 17.27 34.51
N ASP A 278 -47.00 16.61 35.35
CA ASP A 278 -46.52 17.25 36.60
C ASP A 278 -45.34 16.55 37.31
N SER A 279 -44.82 17.21 38.36
CA SER A 279 -43.58 16.97 39.13
C SER A 279 -43.58 15.84 40.19
N GLY A 280 -42.39 15.45 40.68
CA GLY A 280 -42.23 14.64 41.90
C GLY A 280 -40.78 14.26 42.27
N SER A 281 -40.24 14.82 43.36
CA SER A 281 -38.87 14.57 43.86
C SER A 281 -38.84 13.74 45.15
N SER A 282 -37.90 12.79 45.27
CA SER A 282 -37.26 12.28 46.51
C SER A 282 -36.25 11.16 46.14
N GLY A 283 -35.16 10.88 46.84
CA GLY A 283 -34.53 11.55 47.99
C GLY A 283 -33.98 10.54 49.02
N SER A 284 -32.65 10.54 49.29
CA SER A 284 -31.94 9.77 50.38
C SER A 284 -32.02 8.21 50.25
N SER A 285 -31.27 7.32 50.92
CA SER A 285 -30.01 7.26 51.72
C SER A 285 -29.76 5.76 52.08
N SER A 286 -28.59 5.19 52.41
CA SER A 286 -27.16 5.61 52.44
C SER A 286 -26.27 4.37 52.75
N ASP A 287 -24.96 4.58 52.99
CA ASP A 287 -24.07 3.82 53.91
C ASP A 287 -23.48 2.43 53.57
N SER A 288 -22.16 2.49 53.30
CA SER A 288 -21.09 1.83 54.09
C SER A 288 -20.76 0.33 53.86
N GLY A 289 -19.46 0.00 53.98
CA GLY A 289 -18.97 -1.38 53.85
C GLY A 289 -17.48 -1.51 53.53
N SER A 290 -16.60 -0.79 54.25
CA SER A 290 -15.15 -0.88 54.08
C SER A 290 -14.55 -2.19 54.64
N SER A 291 -13.57 -2.76 53.96
CA SER A 291 -12.42 -3.41 54.61
C SER A 291 -11.23 -3.50 53.66
N SER A 292 -10.03 -3.48 54.25
CA SER A 292 -8.75 -3.15 53.60
C SER A 292 -7.67 -4.18 53.93
N SER A 293 -6.42 -3.87 53.57
CA SER A 293 -5.17 -4.64 53.75
C SER A 293 -4.92 -5.77 52.73
N GLY A 294 -3.69 -5.98 52.25
CA GLY A 294 -2.44 -5.26 52.49
C GLY A 294 -1.22 -6.20 52.33
N GLY A 295 -0.06 -5.68 51.88
CA GLY A 295 1.17 -6.49 51.81
C GLY A 295 2.18 -6.01 50.77
N SER A 296 3.19 -5.26 51.23
CA SER A 296 4.35 -4.80 50.45
C SER A 296 5.49 -5.84 50.46
N SER A 297 6.37 -5.86 49.45
CA SER A 297 7.85 -5.80 49.62
C SER A 297 8.66 -6.03 48.31
N ASP A 298 9.38 -4.98 47.91
CA ASP A 298 10.83 -4.91 47.63
C ASP A 298 11.61 -5.95 46.79
N SER A 299 12.14 -5.42 45.67
CA SER A 299 13.56 -5.47 45.23
C SER A 299 14.24 -6.78 44.80
N GLY A 300 15.04 -6.71 43.73
CA GLY A 300 16.00 -7.75 43.35
C GLY A 300 16.55 -7.59 41.95
N SER A 301 17.74 -7.01 41.80
CA SER A 301 18.49 -6.91 40.54
C SER A 301 19.50 -8.06 40.38
N SER A 302 19.73 -8.54 39.15
CA SER A 302 21.02 -9.06 38.70
C SER A 302 21.04 -9.44 37.21
N SER A 303 22.15 -9.12 36.57
CA SER A 303 22.57 -9.54 35.23
C SER A 303 23.34 -10.88 35.27
N SER A 304 23.40 -11.62 34.15
CA SER A 304 24.48 -12.60 33.89
C SER A 304 24.58 -12.92 32.40
N ASP A 305 25.79 -12.79 31.86
CA ASP A 305 26.19 -13.26 30.52
C ASP A 305 26.24 -14.79 30.42
N ALA A 306 26.10 -15.31 29.20
CA ALA A 306 26.74 -16.57 28.79
C ALA A 306 26.99 -16.60 27.27
N SER A 307 28.20 -16.23 26.87
CA SER A 307 28.79 -16.67 25.59
C SER A 307 29.53 -18.00 25.81
N VAL A 308 29.71 -18.83 24.76
CA VAL A 308 30.90 -19.70 24.51
C VAL A 308 30.73 -20.59 23.25
N THR A 309 31.60 -20.31 22.27
CA THR A 309 32.23 -21.19 21.24
C THR A 309 31.44 -22.26 20.46
N GLY A 310 31.43 -22.10 19.13
CA GLY A 310 32.43 -22.73 18.24
C GLY A 310 32.33 -24.25 17.94
N GLY A 311 32.05 -24.60 16.68
CA GLY A 311 32.08 -25.98 16.18
C GLY A 311 32.17 -26.08 14.65
N THR A 312 33.37 -25.94 14.11
CA THR A 312 33.64 -26.05 12.65
C THR A 312 33.65 -27.51 12.19
N THR A 313 32.92 -27.85 11.11
CA THR A 313 33.19 -29.08 10.34
C THR A 313 33.10 -28.85 8.84
N HIS A 314 34.20 -29.10 8.13
CA HIS A 314 34.25 -29.24 6.68
C HIS A 314 33.60 -30.57 6.26
N ILE A 315 32.76 -30.55 5.21
CA ILE A 315 32.54 -31.71 4.33
C ILE A 315 32.65 -31.22 2.87
N GLN A 316 33.23 -32.05 2.01
CA GLN A 316 33.75 -31.68 0.70
C GLN A 316 32.69 -31.64 -0.42
N ASN A 317 32.95 -30.82 -1.43
CA ASN A 317 32.37 -30.94 -2.76
C ASN A 317 32.69 -32.31 -3.39
N HIS A 318 31.75 -32.85 -4.15
CA HIS A 318 32.06 -33.68 -5.32
C HIS A 318 31.02 -33.43 -6.43
N ASP A 319 31.51 -33.31 -7.67
CA ASP A 319 30.73 -33.14 -8.89
C ASP A 319 29.69 -34.25 -9.16
N LEU A 320 28.64 -33.92 -9.92
CA LEU A 320 28.54 -34.36 -11.33
C LEU A 320 27.28 -33.85 -12.07
N SER A 321 27.51 -32.85 -12.92
CA SER A 321 27.10 -32.79 -14.34
C SER A 321 25.64 -33.00 -14.81
N ASN A 322 25.27 -32.12 -15.75
CA ASN A 322 24.37 -32.35 -16.90
C ASN A 322 22.85 -32.51 -16.66
N PHE A 323 22.09 -31.47 -17.03
CA PHE A 323 20.98 -31.67 -17.98
C PHE A 323 20.77 -30.44 -18.86
N ALA A 324 21.07 -30.57 -20.16
CA ALA A 324 20.86 -29.52 -21.16
C ALA A 324 19.79 -29.96 -22.16
N VAL A 325 18.63 -29.30 -22.20
CA VAL A 325 17.60 -29.54 -23.23
C VAL A 325 17.07 -28.23 -23.82
N ARG A 326 17.62 -27.92 -25.00
CA ARG A 326 16.98 -27.35 -26.19
C ARG A 326 15.80 -26.37 -26.01
N ARG A 327 16.07 -25.12 -26.42
CA ARG A 327 15.09 -24.25 -27.08
C ARG A 327 14.40 -24.99 -28.23
N VAL A 328 13.07 -24.84 -28.34
CA VAL A 328 12.33 -25.10 -29.58
C VAL A 328 11.64 -23.79 -29.97
N SER A 329 12.14 -23.16 -31.03
CA SER A 329 11.46 -22.04 -31.67
C SER A 329 10.20 -22.53 -32.37
N ASN A 330 9.09 -21.79 -32.25
CA ASN A 330 7.96 -21.93 -33.15
C ASN A 330 7.73 -20.59 -33.85
N ARG A 331 8.25 -20.45 -35.07
CA ARG A 331 7.87 -19.38 -35.99
C ARG A 331 6.61 -19.82 -36.73
N VAL A 332 5.54 -19.03 -36.64
CA VAL A 332 4.50 -19.01 -37.69
C VAL A 332 4.54 -17.63 -38.31
N ALA A 333 4.94 -17.59 -39.57
CA ALA A 333 4.90 -16.37 -40.37
C ALA A 333 3.50 -16.18 -40.96
N ARG A 334 3.06 -14.92 -41.07
CA ARG A 334 2.17 -14.51 -42.16
C ARG A 334 2.53 -13.08 -42.57
N GLN A 335 3.02 -12.96 -43.80
CA GLN A 335 3.14 -11.69 -44.51
C GLN A 335 1.75 -11.21 -44.96
N SER A 336 1.58 -9.91 -45.01
CA SER A 336 0.93 -9.24 -46.15
C SER A 336 1.56 -7.86 -46.30
N GLU A 337 2.29 -7.66 -47.40
CA GLU A 337 2.85 -6.36 -47.78
C GLU A 337 1.74 -5.40 -48.21
N GLY A 338 2.01 -4.10 -48.10
CA GLY A 338 1.05 -3.03 -48.42
C GLY A 338 1.75 -1.68 -48.41
N GLU A 339 2.59 -1.45 -49.41
CA GLU A 339 3.34 -0.21 -49.59
C GLU A 339 2.50 0.83 -50.39
N SER A 340 2.41 2.05 -49.87
CA SER A 340 1.95 3.21 -50.66
C SER A 340 2.42 4.52 -50.01
N ASP A 341 3.37 5.17 -50.68
CA ASP A 341 3.81 6.55 -50.42
C ASP A 341 2.85 7.56 -51.08
N SER A 342 2.48 8.61 -50.34
CA SER A 342 2.13 9.93 -50.89
C SER A 342 1.82 10.92 -49.75
N GLY A 343 2.58 12.01 -49.64
CA GLY A 343 2.23 13.13 -48.76
C GLY A 343 1.31 14.16 -49.41
N LYS A 344 0.55 14.91 -48.59
CA LYS A 344 0.35 16.37 -48.77
C LYS A 344 -0.36 17.03 -47.58
N GLU A 345 -0.16 18.34 -47.49
CA GLU A 345 -0.72 19.26 -46.51
C GLU A 345 -2.25 19.34 -46.56
N GLY A 346 -2.86 19.69 -45.43
CA GLY A 346 -4.30 19.95 -45.33
C GLY A 346 -4.67 20.54 -43.97
N SER A 347 -4.53 21.86 -43.82
CA SER A 347 -4.98 22.57 -42.63
C SER A 347 -6.49 22.48 -42.45
N SER A 348 -6.94 22.32 -41.19
CA SER A 348 -8.30 22.69 -40.80
C SER A 348 -8.32 23.20 -39.36
N ASP A 349 -8.39 24.51 -39.20
CA ASP A 349 -8.81 25.14 -37.96
C ASP A 349 -10.22 24.68 -37.57
N SER A 350 -10.42 24.40 -36.29
CA SER A 350 -11.74 24.47 -35.66
C SER A 350 -11.58 24.94 -34.21
N GLY A 351 -11.73 26.25 -33.99
CA GLY A 351 -11.62 26.86 -32.67
C GLY A 351 -12.93 26.82 -31.85
N SER A 352 -12.80 27.28 -30.60
CA SER A 352 -13.86 27.48 -29.59
C SER A 352 -14.33 26.20 -28.88
N SER A 353 -14.41 26.14 -27.55
CA SER A 353 -14.78 27.21 -26.60
C SER A 353 -14.12 27.05 -25.23
N GLY A 354 -14.02 28.14 -24.47
CA GLY A 354 -13.44 28.13 -23.12
C GLY A 354 -14.31 27.42 -22.08
N GLY A 355 -13.67 26.56 -21.27
CA GLY A 355 -14.19 26.06 -20.00
C GLY A 355 -13.16 26.36 -18.91
N SER A 356 -13.54 27.17 -17.91
CA SER A 356 -12.65 27.51 -16.80
C SER A 356 -12.49 26.30 -15.86
N GLY A 357 -11.43 25.52 -16.08
CA GLY A 357 -11.08 24.32 -15.31
C GLY A 357 -9.72 24.48 -14.62
N GLY A 358 -9.65 25.36 -13.63
CA GLY A 358 -8.38 25.68 -12.96
C GLY A 358 -7.84 24.53 -12.11
N GLY A 359 -6.57 24.17 -12.34
CA GLY A 359 -5.70 23.75 -11.23
C GLY A 359 -5.20 22.30 -11.14
N LEU A 360 -5.60 21.37 -12.03
CA LEU A 360 -4.99 20.03 -12.09
C LEU A 360 -4.59 19.55 -13.50
N GLY A 361 -5.16 20.12 -14.57
CA GLY A 361 -4.83 19.78 -15.97
C GLY A 361 -3.41 20.14 -16.46
N SER A 362 -2.52 20.58 -15.58
CA SER A 362 -1.11 20.84 -15.90
C SER A 362 -0.25 19.57 -15.80
N LEU A 363 -0.56 18.67 -14.86
CA LEU A 363 0.16 17.40 -14.69
C LEU A 363 -0.10 16.41 -15.84
N SER A 364 -1.28 16.46 -16.47
CA SER A 364 -1.57 15.72 -17.70
C SER A 364 -0.81 16.24 -18.92
N SER A 365 -0.28 17.48 -18.87
CA SER A 365 0.63 18.00 -19.90
C SER A 365 2.04 17.45 -19.72
N LEU A 366 2.48 17.21 -18.48
CA LEU A 366 3.78 16.59 -18.16
C LEU A 366 3.86 15.11 -18.58
N THR A 367 2.73 14.38 -18.67
CA THR A 367 2.74 12.98 -19.16
C THR A 367 3.07 12.85 -20.65
N LYS A 368 3.05 13.94 -21.42
CA LYS A 368 3.55 13.98 -22.81
C LYS A 368 5.07 14.13 -22.90
N ILE A 369 5.73 14.49 -21.79
CA ILE A 369 7.18 14.78 -21.72
C ILE A 369 7.96 13.56 -21.20
N LEU A 370 7.29 12.63 -20.51
CA LEU A 370 7.93 11.47 -19.86
C LEU A 370 7.67 10.16 -20.62
N ASP A 371 8.74 9.52 -21.09
CA ASP A 371 8.70 8.24 -21.78
C ASP A 371 8.52 7.07 -20.79
N LEU A 372 7.26 6.69 -20.56
CA LEU A 372 6.88 5.61 -19.65
C LEU A 372 7.41 4.22 -20.06
N SER A 373 7.82 4.01 -21.31
CA SER A 373 8.37 2.71 -21.75
C SER A 373 9.68 2.34 -21.04
N LYS A 374 10.42 3.37 -20.57
CA LYS A 374 11.61 3.19 -19.72
C LYS A 374 11.31 2.51 -18.37
N LEU A 375 10.04 2.40 -17.96
CA LEU A 375 9.63 1.88 -16.65
C LEU A 375 9.15 0.42 -16.67
N ASP A 376 9.05 -0.23 -17.83
CA ASP A 376 8.44 -1.55 -17.99
C ASP A 376 9.08 -2.66 -17.14
N ASP A 377 10.40 -2.63 -16.97
CA ASP A 377 11.19 -3.55 -16.14
C ASP A 377 11.54 -2.99 -14.75
N LEU A 378 10.86 -1.94 -14.29
CA LEU A 378 11.01 -1.41 -12.93
C LEU A 378 9.86 -1.90 -12.02
N GLU A 379 10.21 -2.64 -10.97
CA GLU A 379 9.24 -3.25 -10.06
C GLU A 379 9.56 -2.93 -8.60
N LEU A 380 8.53 -2.68 -7.81
CA LEU A 380 8.58 -2.69 -6.35
C LEU A 380 8.60 -4.13 -5.87
N SER A 381 9.66 -4.54 -5.18
CA SER A 381 9.67 -5.79 -4.42
C SER A 381 8.81 -5.62 -3.16
N VAL A 382 7.99 -6.62 -2.87
CA VAL A 382 7.14 -6.72 -1.67
C VAL A 382 7.26 -8.12 -1.03
N ARG A 383 8.46 -8.69 -1.07
CA ARG A 383 8.75 -10.00 -0.49
C ARG A 383 8.67 -9.91 1.03
N LEU A 384 8.16 -10.97 1.64
CA LEU A 384 8.14 -11.07 3.09
C LEU A 384 9.57 -11.09 3.63
N LEU A 385 9.88 -10.32 4.68
CA LEU A 385 11.12 -10.39 5.43
C LEU A 385 10.91 -11.10 6.77
N ASP A 386 9.99 -10.58 7.59
CA ASP A 386 9.65 -11.13 8.90
C ASP A 386 8.17 -10.90 9.25
N THR A 387 7.68 -11.61 10.27
CA THR A 387 6.34 -11.41 10.85
C THR A 387 6.39 -11.56 12.36
N ARG A 388 5.81 -10.60 13.07
CA ARG A 388 5.76 -10.57 14.54
C ARG A 388 4.35 -10.29 15.05
N ALA A 389 4.02 -10.82 16.22
CA ALA A 389 2.72 -10.70 16.84
C ALA A 389 2.85 -10.24 18.30
N THR A 390 2.00 -9.31 18.72
CA THR A 390 1.76 -8.99 20.12
C THR A 390 0.47 -9.70 20.60
N GLU A 391 -0.06 -9.31 21.76
CA GLU A 391 -1.40 -9.74 22.19
C GLU A 391 -2.54 -8.91 21.55
N ARG A 392 -2.22 -7.85 20.79
CA ARG A 392 -3.19 -6.89 20.23
C ARG A 392 -3.01 -6.60 18.74
N ASP A 393 -1.82 -6.84 18.20
CA ASP A 393 -1.49 -6.58 16.80
C ASP A 393 -0.68 -7.70 16.16
N TYR A 394 -0.67 -7.69 14.84
CA TYR A 394 0.16 -8.56 14.01
C TYR A 394 0.82 -7.72 12.93
N THR A 395 2.15 -7.71 12.91
CA THR A 395 2.94 -6.92 11.96
C THR A 395 3.67 -7.83 10.97
N ILE A 396 3.67 -7.40 9.72
CA ILE A 396 4.28 -8.01 8.55
C ILE A 396 5.33 -7.03 8.03
N ASP A 397 6.58 -7.46 7.93
CA ASP A 397 7.69 -6.65 7.44
C ASP A 397 8.05 -7.09 6.02
N LEU A 398 8.12 -6.14 5.08
CA LEU A 398 8.34 -6.35 3.64
C LEU A 398 9.57 -5.57 3.17
N ASP A 399 10.24 -6.05 2.12
CA ASP A 399 11.47 -5.43 1.61
C ASP A 399 11.28 -4.03 1.02
N GLY A 400 10.27 -3.81 0.17
CA GLY A 400 9.88 -2.46 -0.27
C GLY A 400 10.89 -1.76 -1.19
N GLU A 401 11.75 -2.50 -1.89
CA GLU A 401 12.77 -1.96 -2.78
C GLU A 401 12.28 -1.85 -4.23
N PHE A 402 12.34 -0.66 -4.83
CA PHE A 402 12.21 -0.53 -6.29
C PHE A 402 13.51 -0.91 -6.99
N SER A 403 13.46 -1.87 -7.89
CA SER A 403 14.65 -2.37 -8.59
C SER A 403 14.32 -3.01 -9.94
N GLN A 404 15.36 -3.21 -10.76
CA GLN A 404 15.20 -3.80 -12.08
C GLN A 404 14.73 -5.27 -11.98
N ASN A 405 13.52 -5.54 -12.47
CA ASN A 405 12.79 -6.82 -12.32
C ASN A 405 12.75 -7.33 -10.86
N GLY A 406 12.70 -6.43 -9.87
CA GLY A 406 12.68 -6.80 -8.45
C GLY A 406 13.92 -7.56 -7.94
N ASN A 407 15.07 -7.48 -8.64
CA ASN A 407 16.29 -8.20 -8.24
C ASN A 407 17.11 -7.50 -7.14
N GLY A 408 16.66 -6.33 -6.70
CA GLY A 408 17.38 -5.45 -5.78
C GLY A 408 18.60 -4.79 -6.43
N GLY A 409 19.54 -4.38 -5.59
CA GLY A 409 20.82 -3.80 -6.01
C GLY A 409 21.03 -2.34 -5.63
N THR A 410 20.10 -1.73 -4.88
CA THR A 410 20.25 -0.38 -4.34
C THR A 410 21.51 -0.29 -3.44
N PRO A 411 22.34 0.76 -3.58
CA PRO A 411 23.60 0.87 -2.86
C PRO A 411 23.44 1.15 -1.36
N PHE A 412 22.36 1.83 -0.96
CA PHE A 412 21.96 2.11 0.43
C PHE A 412 20.91 1.10 0.95
N GLY A 413 20.45 1.25 2.21
CA GLY A 413 19.45 0.39 2.87
C GLY A 413 18.36 1.19 3.60
N ALA A 414 17.43 0.51 4.27
CA ALA A 414 16.34 1.17 4.99
C ALA A 414 16.74 1.56 6.42
N TYR A 415 16.26 2.72 6.88
CA TYR A 415 16.32 3.08 8.30
C TYR A 415 15.37 2.22 9.13
N PRO A 416 15.65 1.98 10.42
CA PRO A 416 14.70 1.32 11.30
C PRO A 416 13.47 2.24 11.50
N MET A 417 12.30 1.76 11.10
CA MET A 417 11.02 2.43 11.34
C MET A 417 10.25 1.70 12.43
N ASP A 418 9.63 2.42 13.36
CA ASP A 418 8.72 1.84 14.35
C ASP A 418 7.35 2.52 14.33
N PHE A 419 6.31 1.76 14.65
CA PHE A 419 4.96 2.29 14.74
C PHE A 419 4.83 3.16 16.01
N PRO A 420 4.07 4.26 15.95
CA PRO A 420 3.83 5.08 17.13
C PRO A 420 3.11 4.26 18.22
N SER A 421 3.42 4.59 19.47
CA SER A 421 2.99 3.82 20.65
C SER A 421 1.52 3.99 21.03
N SER A 422 0.81 4.93 20.40
CA SER A 422 -0.48 5.47 20.87
C SER A 422 -1.63 5.41 19.86
N THR A 423 -1.47 4.77 18.70
CA THR A 423 -2.60 4.48 17.80
C THR A 423 -2.81 2.98 17.58
N GLY A 424 -4.08 2.59 17.69
CA GLY A 424 -4.60 1.23 17.47
C GLY A 424 -6.12 1.20 17.24
N ASP A 425 -6.73 2.39 17.07
CA ASP A 425 -8.17 2.57 16.87
C ASP A 425 -8.60 2.16 15.44
N LYS A 426 -7.69 2.28 14.49
CA LYS A 426 -7.87 1.88 13.09
C LYS A 426 -7.57 0.40 12.89
N MET A 427 -8.29 -0.25 11.97
CA MET A 427 -8.15 -1.68 11.72
C MET A 427 -6.76 -2.09 11.20
N ALA A 428 -6.14 -1.26 10.37
CA ALA A 428 -4.81 -1.51 9.81
C ALA A 428 -3.97 -0.23 9.74
N GLU A 429 -2.66 -0.42 9.71
CA GLU A 429 -1.67 0.64 9.53
C GLU A 429 -0.52 0.17 8.63
N ALA A 430 0.16 1.11 7.99
CA ALA A 430 1.38 0.87 7.24
C ALA A 430 2.43 1.96 7.49
N LEU A 431 3.70 1.58 7.45
CA LEU A 431 4.85 2.47 7.36
C LEU A 431 5.50 2.23 6.01
N ILE A 432 5.67 3.30 5.22
CA ILE A 432 6.40 3.29 3.94
C ILE A 432 7.65 4.13 4.15
N SER A 433 8.82 3.50 4.05
CA SER A 433 10.10 4.18 4.30
C SER A 433 10.44 5.23 3.25
N ASP A 434 11.25 6.20 3.64
CA ASP A 434 11.98 7.05 2.70
C ASP A 434 12.88 6.21 1.77
N TYR A 435 13.47 5.11 2.22
CA TYR A 435 14.19 4.13 1.40
C TYR A 435 13.36 3.58 0.23
N THR A 436 12.08 3.31 0.43
CA THR A 436 11.16 2.90 -0.64
C THR A 436 11.07 3.99 -1.71
N LEU A 437 10.99 5.25 -1.32
CA LEU A 437 10.94 6.39 -2.26
C LEU A 437 12.32 6.65 -2.91
N ASN A 438 13.41 6.52 -2.15
CA ASN A 438 14.77 6.74 -2.62
C ASN A 438 15.24 5.65 -3.59
N SER A 439 14.87 4.38 -3.38
CA SER A 439 15.14 3.30 -4.34
C SER A 439 14.44 3.54 -5.68
N LEU A 440 13.21 4.09 -5.65
CA LEU A 440 12.52 4.55 -6.87
C LEU A 440 13.30 5.69 -7.54
N LEU A 441 13.63 6.76 -6.81
CA LEU A 441 14.36 7.91 -7.36
C LEU A 441 15.73 7.51 -7.96
N TYR A 442 16.46 6.62 -7.29
CA TYR A 442 17.71 6.05 -7.77
C TYR A 442 17.52 5.24 -9.06
N ALA A 443 16.50 4.39 -9.14
CA ALA A 443 16.20 3.61 -10.34
C ALA A 443 15.73 4.49 -11.52
N LEU A 444 14.96 5.55 -11.25
CA LEU A 444 14.54 6.54 -12.27
C LEU A 444 15.73 7.35 -12.80
N HIS A 445 16.66 7.75 -11.90
CA HIS A 445 17.92 8.39 -12.28
C HIS A 445 18.77 7.47 -13.17
N LYS A 446 19.00 6.22 -12.76
CA LYS A 446 19.79 5.23 -13.55
C LYS A 446 19.20 4.88 -14.91
N LYS A 447 17.93 5.22 -15.16
CA LYS A 447 17.22 5.01 -16.43
C LYS A 447 17.12 6.28 -17.28
N GLU A 448 17.73 7.38 -16.86
CA GLU A 448 17.61 8.70 -17.50
C GLU A 448 16.13 9.11 -17.68
N PHE A 449 15.26 8.71 -16.73
CA PHE A 449 13.85 9.08 -16.73
C PHE A 449 13.66 10.48 -16.12
N LEU A 450 14.56 10.90 -15.24
CA LEU A 450 14.63 12.24 -14.65
C LEU A 450 15.40 13.20 -15.57
N SER A 451 15.00 13.28 -16.83
CA SER A 451 15.48 14.29 -17.77
C SER A 451 14.31 14.99 -18.45
N ILE A 452 14.28 16.32 -18.35
CA ILE A 452 13.19 17.18 -18.77
C ILE A 452 13.72 18.12 -19.86
N LYS A 453 13.05 18.13 -21.00
CA LYS A 453 13.28 19.12 -22.05
C LYS A 453 12.38 20.33 -21.81
N LEU A 454 12.98 21.51 -21.77
CA LEU A 454 12.32 22.80 -21.66
C LEU A 454 12.58 23.60 -22.95
N ASP A 455 11.54 24.15 -23.56
CA ASP A 455 11.62 24.88 -24.83
C ASP A 455 10.57 26.00 -24.90
N SER A 456 10.50 26.69 -26.05
CA SER A 456 9.59 27.84 -26.22
C SER A 456 8.09 27.53 -26.06
N GLU A 457 7.70 26.25 -26.07
CA GLU A 457 6.31 25.81 -25.87
C GLU A 457 6.02 25.44 -24.41
N THR A 458 7.05 25.36 -23.57
CA THR A 458 6.91 25.01 -22.15
C THR A 458 6.18 26.13 -21.39
N PRO A 459 5.08 25.83 -20.66
CA PRO A 459 4.34 26.84 -19.90
C PRO A 459 5.22 27.61 -18.91
N LEU A 460 4.84 28.86 -18.64
CA LEU A 460 5.49 29.79 -17.71
C LEU A 460 6.90 30.30 -18.12
N ILE A 461 7.75 29.44 -18.70
CA ILE A 461 9.14 29.77 -19.05
C ILE A 461 9.41 29.92 -20.55
N GLY A 462 8.61 29.29 -21.42
CA GLY A 462 8.80 29.30 -22.88
C GLY A 462 8.96 30.68 -23.52
N PRO A 463 8.22 31.73 -23.10
CA PRO A 463 8.44 33.10 -23.58
C PRO A 463 9.82 33.68 -23.26
N LEU A 464 10.45 33.23 -22.17
CA LEU A 464 11.78 33.68 -21.72
C LEU A 464 12.90 33.02 -22.54
N LEU A 465 12.66 31.84 -23.12
CA LEU A 465 13.64 31.01 -23.83
C LEU A 465 13.93 31.51 -25.26
N LYS A 466 14.25 32.81 -25.37
CA LYS A 466 14.68 33.51 -26.60
C LYS A 466 15.99 34.27 -26.33
N THR A 467 16.88 34.31 -27.31
CA THR A 467 18.15 35.05 -27.22
C THR A 467 18.03 36.55 -27.47
N THR A 468 16.89 37.01 -27.98
CA THR A 468 16.60 38.44 -28.22
C THR A 468 15.20 38.79 -27.72
N CYS A 469 15.09 40.02 -27.22
CA CYS A 469 13.87 40.66 -26.77
C CYS A 469 13.45 41.60 -27.90
N SER A 470 12.22 41.53 -28.38
CA SER A 470 11.67 42.52 -29.30
C SER A 470 11.18 43.74 -28.49
N ASP A 471 11.62 44.95 -28.84
CA ASP A 471 11.21 46.20 -28.16
C ASP A 471 9.72 46.57 -28.39
N ASP A 472 9.01 45.79 -29.22
CA ASP A 472 7.61 45.97 -29.59
C ASP A 472 6.63 45.37 -28.57
N GLU A 473 6.44 46.05 -27.42
CA GLU A 473 5.15 46.22 -26.69
C GLU A 473 5.39 47.04 -25.40
N GLY A 474 5.71 48.34 -25.53
CA GLY A 474 5.86 49.21 -24.35
C GLY A 474 6.71 50.46 -24.56
N GLY A 475 6.43 51.24 -25.60
CA GLY A 475 7.23 52.42 -25.95
C GLY A 475 7.38 53.43 -24.81
N LEU A 476 8.62 53.62 -24.36
CA LEU A 476 9.10 54.84 -23.73
C LEU A 476 10.29 55.34 -24.54
N GLU A 477 10.05 56.37 -25.35
CA GLU A 477 11.02 56.90 -26.31
C GLU A 477 12.30 57.37 -25.61
N ASP A 478 13.42 56.87 -26.13
CA ASP A 478 14.76 57.33 -25.79
C ASP A 478 14.90 58.83 -26.05
N ASN A 479 15.40 59.55 -25.05
CA ASN A 479 15.93 60.90 -25.20
C ASN A 479 17.42 60.82 -24.89
N GLY A 480 18.17 60.33 -25.87
CA GLY A 480 19.56 59.94 -25.72
C GLY A 480 20.52 61.11 -25.50
N VAL A 481 21.60 60.81 -24.78
CA VAL A 481 22.91 61.45 -24.89
C VAL A 481 23.95 60.34 -24.63
N GLU A 482 24.69 59.93 -25.68
CA GLU A 482 25.95 59.19 -25.53
C GLU A 482 27.05 60.17 -25.03
N GLU A 483 28.20 59.79 -24.47
CA GLU A 483 29.03 58.59 -24.64
C GLU A 483 29.76 58.25 -23.31
N ASP A 484 30.17 56.99 -23.13
CA ASP A 484 31.55 56.62 -22.75
C ASP A 484 31.67 55.10 -22.55
N GLU A 485 32.67 54.48 -23.19
CA GLU A 485 32.97 53.06 -23.01
C GLU A 485 33.61 52.76 -21.65
N THR A 486 33.18 51.67 -21.01
CA THR A 486 34.03 50.65 -20.34
C THR A 486 33.15 49.70 -19.51
N THR A 487 32.99 48.45 -19.96
CA THR A 487 32.76 47.20 -19.19
C THR A 487 31.84 47.21 -17.94
N SER A 488 30.92 48.18 -17.81
CA SER A 488 30.08 48.41 -16.61
C SER A 488 28.59 48.59 -16.94
N SER A 489 28.25 48.68 -18.23
CA SER A 489 26.91 49.06 -18.71
C SER A 489 25.82 48.04 -18.35
N SER A 490 26.06 46.74 -18.53
CA SER A 490 25.05 45.69 -18.26
C SER A 490 24.65 45.65 -16.78
N ARG A 491 25.60 45.76 -15.85
CA ARG A 491 25.34 45.89 -14.40
C ARG A 491 24.58 47.18 -14.05
N ARG A 492 24.72 48.26 -14.82
CA ARG A 492 23.95 49.51 -14.65
C ARG A 492 22.52 49.39 -15.20
N LYS A 493 22.32 48.82 -16.39
CA LYS A 493 20.98 48.55 -16.95
C LYS A 493 20.19 47.59 -16.06
N PHE A 494 20.80 46.48 -15.62
CA PHE A 494 20.18 45.52 -14.70
C PHE A 494 19.78 46.18 -13.35
N ARG A 495 20.66 46.99 -12.74
CA ARG A 495 20.33 47.76 -11.52
C ARG A 495 19.30 48.87 -11.76
N ALA A 496 19.19 49.42 -12.97
CA ALA A 496 18.16 50.41 -13.33
C ALA A 496 16.78 49.74 -13.44
N HIS A 497 16.68 48.60 -14.12
CA HIS A 497 15.46 47.80 -14.21
C HIS A 497 14.98 47.34 -12.82
N PHE A 498 15.89 46.80 -12.00
CA PHE A 498 15.55 46.39 -10.63
C PHE A 498 15.14 47.58 -9.73
N LYS A 499 15.67 48.79 -9.98
CA LYS A 499 15.20 50.02 -9.33
C LYS A 499 13.83 50.48 -9.85
N ALA A 500 13.49 50.24 -11.12
CA ALA A 500 12.17 50.52 -11.67
C ALA A 500 11.11 49.58 -11.05
N VAL A 501 11.40 48.29 -10.96
CA VAL A 501 10.58 47.29 -10.22
C VAL A 501 10.33 47.74 -8.77
N LYS A 502 11.38 48.22 -8.07
CA LYS A 502 11.25 48.71 -6.69
C LYS A 502 10.46 50.03 -6.57
N ARG A 503 10.40 50.86 -7.62
CA ARG A 503 9.59 52.10 -7.69
C ARG A 503 8.13 51.85 -8.04
N HIS A 504 7.82 50.83 -8.85
CA HIS A 504 6.45 50.44 -9.14
C HIS A 504 5.72 49.90 -7.89
N ARG A 505 6.46 49.28 -6.96
CA ARG A 505 5.91 48.77 -5.69
C ARG A 505 5.55 49.86 -4.66
N THR A 506 5.93 51.12 -4.89
CA THR A 506 5.62 52.27 -4.00
C THR A 506 4.63 53.27 -4.60
N ARG A 507 3.92 52.90 -5.68
CA ARG A 507 2.96 53.80 -6.37
C ARG A 507 1.59 53.15 -6.63
N ARG A 508 1.17 52.27 -5.72
CA ARG A 508 -0.17 51.68 -5.58
C ARG A 508 -0.61 51.68 -4.11
N GLN A 509 -0.65 52.87 -3.53
CA GLN A 509 -1.69 53.20 -2.54
C GLN A 509 -2.63 54.17 -3.26
N ASP A 510 -3.91 54.13 -2.88
CA ASP A 510 -5.03 54.87 -3.47
C ASP A 510 -5.58 54.28 -4.79
N ASP A 511 -6.25 53.12 -4.70
CA ASP A 511 -7.61 52.90 -5.25
C ASP A 511 -8.18 51.56 -4.73
N GLU A 512 -9.46 51.55 -4.34
CA GLU A 512 -10.16 50.38 -3.77
C GLU A 512 -10.86 49.53 -4.84
N GLY A 513 -10.73 48.19 -4.75
CA GLY A 513 -11.69 47.24 -5.33
C GLY A 513 -11.37 46.67 -6.71
N GLY A 514 -10.60 45.58 -6.75
CA GLY A 514 -10.42 44.71 -7.92
C GLY A 514 -9.51 43.52 -7.57
N ASP A 515 -9.87 42.32 -8.03
CA ASP A 515 -9.23 41.06 -7.60
C ASP A 515 -7.72 40.99 -7.90
N GLU A 516 -6.91 40.65 -6.89
CA GLU A 516 -5.44 40.52 -7.01
C GLU A 516 -4.98 39.19 -7.65
N ASP A 517 -5.71 38.68 -8.64
CA ASP A 517 -5.31 37.51 -9.44
C ASP A 517 -4.47 37.94 -10.66
N ALA A 518 -3.29 38.51 -10.39
CA ALA A 518 -2.30 38.85 -11.41
C ALA A 518 -0.89 38.41 -10.97
N GLY A 519 -0.60 37.11 -11.15
CA GLY A 519 0.76 36.60 -11.11
C GLY A 519 1.55 37.09 -12.33
N GLY A 520 2.07 38.32 -12.27
CA GLY A 520 2.86 38.91 -13.34
C GLY A 520 4.02 38.00 -13.73
N SER A 521 4.00 37.54 -14.99
CA SER A 521 5.02 36.70 -15.57
C SER A 521 6.28 37.52 -15.83
N LEU A 522 7.46 36.90 -15.79
CA LEU A 522 8.69 37.54 -16.29
C LEU A 522 8.57 37.93 -17.78
N ALA A 523 7.67 37.26 -18.52
CA ALA A 523 7.33 37.62 -19.89
C ALA A 523 6.69 39.02 -20.00
N ASP A 524 5.86 39.40 -19.02
CA ASP A 524 5.17 40.70 -18.97
C ASP A 524 6.14 41.86 -18.65
N LEU A 525 7.38 41.55 -18.28
CA LEU A 525 8.47 42.50 -18.07
C LEU A 525 9.39 42.65 -19.30
N GLY A 526 9.09 41.95 -20.41
CA GLY A 526 9.88 41.99 -21.64
C GLY A 526 11.26 41.31 -21.54
N ILE A 527 11.52 40.55 -20.47
CA ILE A 527 12.85 39.97 -20.20
C ILE A 527 13.00 38.65 -20.96
N CYS A 528 14.03 38.56 -21.78
CA CYS A 528 14.44 37.34 -22.50
C CYS A 528 15.76 36.79 -21.94
N LEU A 529 16.06 35.53 -22.23
CA LEU A 529 17.28 34.85 -21.78
C LEU A 529 18.56 35.58 -22.24
N GLY A 530 18.55 36.26 -23.40
CA GLY A 530 19.68 37.04 -23.90
C GLY A 530 20.11 38.23 -23.02
N ASP A 531 19.23 38.76 -22.17
CA ASP A 531 19.57 39.81 -21.21
C ASP A 531 20.20 39.25 -19.93
N ILE A 532 20.00 37.96 -19.66
CA ILE A 532 20.59 37.21 -18.55
C ILE A 532 21.90 36.53 -18.99
N LEU A 533 21.97 36.08 -20.25
CA LEU A 533 23.09 35.41 -20.91
C LEU A 533 23.57 36.23 -22.13
N PRO A 534 24.46 37.22 -21.95
CA PRO A 534 24.96 38.05 -23.05
C PRO A 534 25.62 37.24 -24.17
N ILE A 535 26.33 36.15 -23.83
CA ILE A 535 26.98 35.25 -24.81
C ILE A 535 25.94 34.63 -25.75
N ALA A 536 24.75 34.28 -25.25
CA ALA A 536 23.68 33.72 -26.08
C ALA A 536 23.12 34.77 -27.06
N ARG A 537 23.00 36.04 -26.62
CA ARG A 537 22.55 37.17 -27.44
C ARG A 537 23.56 37.54 -28.53
N GLU A 538 24.86 37.57 -28.19
CA GLU A 538 25.93 37.98 -29.11
C GLU A 538 26.27 36.89 -30.15
N LYS A 539 26.31 35.63 -29.73
CA LYS A 539 26.73 34.51 -30.59
C LYS A 539 25.58 33.89 -31.39
N TYR A 540 24.35 33.93 -30.86
CA TYR A 540 23.17 33.27 -31.44
C TYR A 540 21.93 34.18 -31.46
N PRO A 541 21.97 35.36 -32.12
CA PRO A 541 20.84 36.29 -32.16
C PRO A 541 19.59 35.69 -32.82
N ASP A 542 18.41 36.12 -32.36
CA ASP A 542 17.08 35.73 -32.85
C ASP A 542 16.79 34.21 -32.86
N LYS A 543 17.47 33.47 -31.99
CA LYS A 543 17.27 32.03 -31.76
C LYS A 543 16.35 31.76 -30.58
N LYS A 544 15.58 30.68 -30.66
CA LYS A 544 14.96 30.06 -29.49
C LYS A 544 16.00 29.19 -28.79
N VAL A 545 15.87 29.06 -27.47
CA VAL A 545 16.72 28.22 -26.64
C VAL A 545 15.94 27.02 -26.13
N THR A 546 16.59 25.87 -26.15
CA THR A 546 16.17 24.63 -25.49
C THR A 546 17.07 24.41 -24.29
N ILE A 547 16.49 24.08 -23.13
CA ILE A 547 17.23 23.66 -21.94
C ILE A 547 16.90 22.20 -21.67
N GLN A 548 17.88 21.32 -21.79
CA GLN A 548 17.77 19.93 -21.36
C GLN A 548 18.29 19.82 -19.93
N VAL A 549 17.38 19.59 -18.98
CA VAL A 549 17.75 19.33 -17.58
C VAL A 549 17.88 17.82 -17.38
N SER A 550 18.95 17.37 -16.76
CA SER A 550 19.20 15.95 -16.48
C SER A 550 19.78 15.71 -15.10
N THR A 551 19.23 14.69 -14.43
CA THR A 551 19.85 13.90 -13.35
C THR A 551 21.38 13.86 -13.32
N SER A 552 22.10 14.71 -12.57
CA SER A 552 23.57 14.55 -12.38
C SER A 552 23.86 13.56 -11.24
N ARG A 553 23.00 13.54 -10.23
CA ARG A 553 22.94 12.53 -9.16
C ARG A 553 21.49 12.09 -8.94
N ALA A 554 21.26 10.90 -8.37
CA ALA A 554 19.92 10.53 -7.94
C ALA A 554 19.40 11.53 -6.88
N PRO A 555 18.20 12.13 -7.08
CA PRO A 555 17.56 12.91 -6.03
C PRO A 555 17.27 12.04 -4.81
N SER A 556 17.28 12.64 -3.63
CA SER A 556 16.97 11.94 -2.39
C SER A 556 15.93 12.71 -1.57
N LEU A 557 15.07 11.96 -0.90
CA LEU A 557 14.05 12.47 0.00
C LEU A 557 14.28 11.85 1.39
N ILE A 558 14.26 12.66 2.44
CA ILE A 558 14.37 12.24 3.85
C ILE A 558 13.12 12.72 4.57
N LEU A 559 12.49 11.83 5.34
CA LEU A 559 11.28 12.13 6.12
C LEU A 559 11.63 12.35 7.59
N SER A 560 10.99 13.32 8.24
CA SER A 560 11.15 13.60 9.66
C SER A 560 9.86 14.04 10.34
N GLU A 561 9.70 13.71 11.62
CA GLU A 561 8.58 14.14 12.47
C GLU A 561 8.73 15.62 12.94
N LYS A 562 9.73 16.34 12.43
CA LYS A 562 9.92 17.77 12.69
C LYS A 562 8.70 18.55 12.21
N GLU A 563 8.29 19.54 13.00
CA GLU A 563 7.29 20.55 12.61
C GLU A 563 5.94 19.97 12.12
N ASP A 564 5.47 18.87 12.74
CA ASP A 564 4.23 18.13 12.37
C ASP A 564 4.33 17.35 11.04
N GLY A 565 5.54 17.27 10.47
CA GLY A 565 5.91 16.38 9.36
C GLY A 565 6.64 17.10 8.22
N THR A 566 7.96 16.95 8.13
CA THR A 566 8.80 17.60 7.10
C THR A 566 9.52 16.58 6.22
N ALA A 567 9.41 16.76 4.91
CA ALA A 567 10.20 16.07 3.89
C ALA A 567 11.31 16.99 3.35
N THR A 568 12.57 16.60 3.54
CA THR A 568 13.73 17.28 2.95
C THR A 568 14.10 16.60 1.64
N ILE A 569 14.16 17.35 0.54
CA ILE A 569 14.43 16.84 -0.81
C ILE A 569 15.71 17.49 -1.34
N ASN A 570 16.74 16.69 -1.58
CA ASN A 570 17.98 17.10 -2.22
C ASN A 570 17.96 16.73 -3.70
N PHE A 571 18.27 17.70 -4.56
CA PHE A 571 18.23 17.59 -6.01
C PHE A 571 19.51 18.16 -6.62
N GLU A 572 20.20 17.38 -7.45
CA GLU A 572 21.34 17.83 -8.25
C GLU A 572 21.11 17.46 -9.71
N ALA A 573 21.29 18.43 -10.61
CA ALA A 573 21.07 18.26 -12.04
C ALA A 573 22.02 19.14 -12.86
N ASP A 574 22.33 18.68 -14.07
CA ASP A 574 22.98 19.51 -15.08
C ASP A 574 21.91 19.99 -16.07
N ALA A 575 21.93 21.29 -16.37
CA ALA A 575 21.09 21.92 -17.38
C ALA A 575 21.98 22.32 -18.56
N GLN A 576 21.78 21.66 -19.70
CA GLN A 576 22.46 22.00 -20.96
C GLN A 576 21.59 22.92 -21.80
N LEU A 577 22.14 24.07 -22.19
CA LEU A 577 21.47 25.08 -23.00
C LEU A 577 21.95 24.95 -24.45
N ALA A 578 21.02 24.81 -25.38
CA ALA A 578 21.30 24.75 -26.81
C ALA A 578 20.31 25.62 -27.61
N THR A 579 20.68 26.05 -28.81
CA THR A 579 19.72 26.69 -29.73
C THR A 579 18.72 25.65 -30.25
N ASP A 580 17.57 26.13 -30.74
CA ASP A 580 16.63 25.33 -31.56
C ASP A 580 17.28 24.63 -32.77
N SER A 581 18.45 25.13 -33.19
CA SER A 581 19.23 24.66 -34.32
C SER A 581 20.24 23.57 -33.93
N GLY A 582 20.37 23.28 -32.63
CA GLY A 582 21.29 22.28 -32.08
C GLY A 582 22.67 22.81 -31.71
N ASP A 583 22.91 24.13 -31.75
CA ASP A 583 24.18 24.73 -31.35
C ASP A 583 24.29 24.77 -29.83
N ASP A 584 25.37 24.22 -29.27
CA ASP A 584 25.62 24.24 -27.82
C ASP A 584 25.92 25.69 -27.36
N ILE A 585 25.20 26.15 -26.34
CA ILE A 585 25.38 27.48 -25.74
C ILE A 585 26.25 27.36 -24.49
N GLY A 586 26.04 26.31 -23.68
CA GLY A 586 26.81 26.04 -22.47
C GLY A 586 26.03 25.18 -21.47
N LYS A 587 26.63 24.96 -20.29
CA LYS A 587 26.07 24.12 -19.24
C LYS A 587 26.03 24.83 -17.90
N LEU A 588 25.00 24.54 -17.13
CA LEU A 588 24.81 25.03 -15.79
C LEU A 588 24.56 23.85 -14.85
N HIS A 589 25.33 23.75 -13.77
CA HIS A 589 25.08 22.77 -12.71
C HIS A 589 24.16 23.40 -11.66
N VAL A 590 23.16 22.64 -11.24
CA VAL A 590 22.08 23.04 -10.33
C VAL A 590 22.12 22.15 -9.10
N SER A 591 22.30 22.75 -7.92
CA SER A 591 22.21 22.07 -6.63
C SER A 591 21.13 22.74 -5.79
N ALA A 592 20.11 21.98 -5.38
CA ALA A 592 18.93 22.49 -4.69
C ALA A 592 18.51 21.59 -3.52
N GLU A 593 18.03 22.23 -2.46
CA GLU A 593 17.52 21.59 -1.24
C GLU A 593 16.20 22.26 -0.89
N PHE A 594 15.15 21.45 -0.87
CA PHE A 594 13.77 21.85 -0.59
C PHE A 594 13.35 21.25 0.75
N GLU A 595 12.69 22.04 1.59
CA GLU A 595 12.05 21.57 2.81
C GLU A 595 10.55 21.74 2.65
N VAL A 596 9.79 20.64 2.74
CA VAL A 596 8.35 20.63 2.53
C VAL A 596 7.65 20.07 3.77
N GLN A 597 6.96 20.95 4.51
CA GLN A 597 6.03 20.58 5.55
C GLN A 597 4.76 19.99 4.91
N LEU A 598 4.34 18.81 5.34
CA LEU A 598 3.21 18.06 4.78
C LEU A 598 2.23 17.67 5.87
N LYS A 599 0.96 18.09 5.72
CA LYS A 599 -0.09 17.85 6.69
C LYS A 599 -1.36 17.32 6.04
N TYR A 600 -1.92 16.26 6.62
CA TYR A 600 -3.15 15.66 6.11
C TYR A 600 -4.38 16.14 6.89
N GLU A 601 -5.27 16.86 6.20
CA GLU A 601 -6.49 17.44 6.75
C GLU A 601 -7.62 17.38 5.71
N ASP A 602 -8.85 17.11 6.15
CA ASP A 602 -10.06 17.14 5.30
C ASP A 602 -10.00 16.23 4.05
N GLY A 603 -9.32 15.08 4.13
CA GLY A 603 -9.12 14.18 2.99
C GLY A 603 -8.07 14.68 1.98
N LYS A 604 -7.30 15.71 2.33
CA LYS A 604 -6.29 16.33 1.49
C LYS A 604 -4.93 16.38 2.17
N LEU A 605 -3.87 16.12 1.41
CA LEU A 605 -2.51 16.46 1.78
C LEU A 605 -2.26 17.94 1.42
N LYS A 606 -2.28 18.80 2.44
CA LYS A 606 -1.88 20.21 2.37
C LYS A 606 -0.40 20.33 2.74
N GLY A 607 0.23 21.46 2.46
CA GLY A 607 1.60 21.69 2.89
C GLY A 607 2.12 23.09 2.60
N HIS A 608 3.37 23.32 3.01
CA HIS A 608 4.14 24.51 2.69
C HIS A 608 5.59 24.10 2.41
N GLY A 609 6.19 24.65 1.37
CA GLY A 609 7.55 24.36 0.94
C GLY A 609 8.41 25.60 0.81
N GLU A 610 9.64 25.51 1.30
CA GLU A 610 10.68 26.52 1.12
C GLU A 610 11.91 25.91 0.43
N ILE A 611 12.70 26.75 -0.25
CA ILE A 611 13.92 26.34 -0.96
C ILE A 611 15.12 26.82 -0.15
N SER A 612 15.50 26.02 0.85
CA SER A 612 16.59 26.27 1.78
C SER A 612 17.89 26.59 1.04
N LYS A 613 18.24 25.79 0.01
CA LYS A 613 19.42 26.02 -0.85
C LYS A 613 19.04 25.94 -2.32
N LEU A 614 19.56 26.87 -3.11
CA LEU A 614 19.56 26.80 -4.58
C LEU A 614 20.83 27.50 -5.04
N ASN A 615 21.77 26.70 -5.54
CA ASN A 615 23.07 27.14 -6.02
C ASN A 615 23.15 26.79 -7.51
N LEU A 616 23.58 27.75 -8.30
CA LEU A 616 23.82 27.61 -9.73
C LEU A 616 25.31 27.86 -9.97
N THR A 617 25.98 26.98 -10.70
CA THR A 617 27.38 27.14 -11.09
C THR A 617 27.55 26.85 -12.58
N ASP A 618 28.48 27.55 -13.24
CA ASP A 618 28.89 27.30 -14.63
C ASP A 618 30.25 26.61 -14.59
N PRO A 619 30.32 25.26 -14.59
CA PRO A 619 31.55 24.53 -14.22
C PRO A 619 32.67 24.70 -15.24
N ASP A 620 32.30 24.96 -16.49
CA ASP A 620 33.21 25.07 -17.63
C ASP A 620 33.49 26.55 -18.01
N GLU A 621 32.99 27.52 -17.23
CA GLU A 621 32.92 28.96 -17.56
C GLU A 621 32.29 29.24 -18.96
N SER A 622 31.46 28.31 -19.42
CA SER A 622 30.91 28.21 -20.78
C SER A 622 29.91 29.33 -21.12
N LEU A 623 29.18 29.78 -20.10
CA LEU A 623 28.17 30.84 -20.17
C LEU A 623 28.75 32.21 -19.79
N GLY A 624 29.99 32.25 -19.28
CA GLY A 624 30.70 33.47 -18.87
C GLY A 624 30.04 34.20 -17.70
N LEU A 625 29.23 33.50 -16.90
CA LEU A 625 28.46 34.09 -15.81
C LEU A 625 29.28 34.21 -14.53
N THR A 626 29.35 35.42 -13.97
CA THR A 626 29.92 35.63 -12.63
C THR A 626 29.01 35.04 -11.56
N GLN A 627 29.57 34.46 -10.49
CA GLN A 627 28.79 33.88 -9.39
C GLN A 627 27.75 34.86 -8.81
N ASP A 628 28.05 36.17 -8.67
CA ASP A 628 27.07 37.19 -8.25
C ASP A 628 25.77 37.20 -9.08
N ALA A 629 25.87 36.91 -10.38
CA ALA A 629 24.75 36.89 -11.32
C ALA A 629 23.97 35.58 -11.20
N LEU A 630 24.69 34.45 -11.03
CA LEU A 630 24.11 33.15 -10.74
C LEU A 630 23.36 33.16 -9.41
N ASP A 631 23.93 33.72 -8.34
CA ASP A 631 23.29 33.86 -7.04
C ASP A 631 22.05 34.78 -7.09
N SER A 632 22.10 35.82 -7.93
CA SER A 632 20.92 36.68 -8.18
C SER A 632 19.81 35.92 -8.91
N LEU A 633 20.17 35.08 -9.89
CA LEU A 633 19.24 34.20 -10.60
C LEU A 633 18.67 33.11 -9.68
N SER A 634 19.50 32.50 -8.82
CA SER A 634 19.07 31.57 -7.79
C SER A 634 18.01 32.18 -6.88
N ASN A 635 18.24 33.38 -6.34
CA ASN A 635 17.28 34.02 -5.45
C ASN A 635 15.94 34.35 -6.15
N LEU A 636 15.98 34.77 -7.42
CA LEU A 636 14.76 34.94 -8.22
C LEU A 636 14.04 33.60 -8.46
N GLY A 637 14.78 32.56 -8.81
CA GLY A 637 14.25 31.20 -8.99
C GLY A 637 13.62 30.64 -7.72
N LYS A 638 14.24 30.87 -6.55
CA LYS A 638 13.70 30.49 -5.25
C LYS A 638 12.31 31.09 -5.02
N ASP A 639 12.18 32.42 -5.12
CA ASP A 639 10.92 33.14 -4.90
C ASP A 639 9.81 32.65 -5.86
N MET A 640 10.16 32.43 -7.14
CA MET A 640 9.20 31.98 -8.15
C MET A 640 8.73 30.54 -7.93
N ILE A 641 9.66 29.60 -7.74
CA ILE A 641 9.35 28.17 -7.59
C ILE A 641 8.61 27.96 -6.26
N ALA A 642 9.05 28.58 -5.16
CA ALA A 642 8.37 28.49 -3.87
C ALA A 642 6.95 29.04 -3.94
N LYS A 643 6.73 30.22 -4.56
CA LYS A 643 5.38 30.78 -4.73
C LYS A 643 4.47 29.85 -5.55
N GLN A 644 4.98 29.27 -6.64
CA GLN A 644 4.19 28.36 -7.48
C GLN A 644 3.89 27.03 -6.77
N ALA A 645 4.84 26.48 -6.01
CA ALA A 645 4.67 25.26 -5.22
C ALA A 645 3.66 25.48 -4.07
N ASN A 646 3.77 26.57 -3.32
CA ASN A 646 2.87 26.87 -2.20
C ASN A 646 1.44 27.13 -2.66
N ASN A 647 1.24 27.86 -3.77
CA ASN A 647 -0.05 28.00 -4.42
C ASN A 647 -0.74 26.67 -4.80
N PHE A 648 0.01 25.57 -4.89
CA PHE A 648 -0.50 24.22 -5.12
C PHE A 648 -0.68 23.44 -3.81
N LEU A 649 0.33 23.41 -2.94
CA LEU A 649 0.31 22.70 -1.67
C LEU A 649 -0.76 23.24 -0.70
N GLU A 650 -1.02 24.55 -0.69
CA GLU A 650 -2.05 25.18 0.14
C GLU A 650 -3.49 24.81 -0.29
N LYS A 651 -3.71 24.54 -1.59
CA LYS A 651 -5.03 24.09 -2.11
C LYS A 651 -5.37 22.66 -1.69
N GLY A 652 -4.34 21.90 -1.30
CA GLY A 652 -4.41 20.52 -0.85
C GLY A 652 -4.66 19.53 -1.98
N ILE A 653 -3.80 18.51 -2.05
CA ILE A 653 -3.92 17.39 -2.99
C ILE A 653 -4.91 16.38 -2.39
N PRO A 654 -6.02 16.02 -3.07
CA PRO A 654 -6.91 14.98 -2.56
C PRO A 654 -6.15 13.65 -2.41
N PHE A 655 -6.45 12.90 -1.35
CA PHE A 655 -5.85 11.59 -1.12
C PHE A 655 -6.93 10.58 -0.73
N GLU A 656 -7.28 9.73 -1.69
CA GLU A 656 -8.13 8.55 -1.49
C GLU A 656 -7.31 7.29 -1.79
N ILE A 657 -7.71 6.11 -1.29
CA ILE A 657 -7.03 4.86 -1.64
C ILE A 657 -7.99 4.04 -2.52
N PRO A 658 -7.74 3.89 -3.84
CA PRO A 658 -8.69 3.25 -4.74
C PRO A 658 -9.08 1.83 -4.33
N SER A 659 -10.38 1.52 -4.36
CA SER A 659 -10.90 0.18 -4.09
C SER A 659 -10.32 -0.84 -5.08
N GLY A 660 -9.70 -1.92 -4.60
CA GLY A 660 -9.03 -2.89 -5.46
C GLY A 660 -7.60 -2.52 -5.91
N SER A 661 -7.03 -1.45 -5.34
CA SER A 661 -5.64 -1.05 -5.59
C SER A 661 -4.63 -2.19 -5.36
N GLY A 662 -3.62 -2.27 -6.23
CA GLY A 662 -2.61 -3.33 -6.20
C GLY A 662 -3.14 -4.75 -6.51
N GLY A 663 -4.41 -4.90 -6.91
CA GLY A 663 -5.06 -6.21 -7.09
C GLY A 663 -5.54 -6.86 -5.80
N LEU A 664 -5.51 -6.14 -4.67
CA LEU A 664 -5.96 -6.65 -3.38
C LEU A 664 -7.49 -6.60 -3.26
N PRO A 665 -8.16 -7.63 -2.68
CA PRO A 665 -9.62 -7.71 -2.56
C PRO A 665 -10.19 -6.84 -1.42
N VAL A 666 -9.55 -5.70 -1.15
CA VAL A 666 -9.75 -4.84 0.03
C VAL A 666 -9.98 -3.40 -0.41
N GLU A 667 -10.87 -2.71 0.31
CA GLU A 667 -11.15 -1.28 0.19
C GLU A 667 -10.79 -0.59 1.50
N PHE A 668 -10.01 0.48 1.44
CA PHE A 668 -9.59 1.28 2.60
C PHE A 668 -10.55 2.45 2.82
N GLN A 669 -10.77 2.81 4.09
CA GLN A 669 -11.80 3.75 4.51
C GLN A 669 -11.28 4.69 5.60
N ASP A 670 -11.65 5.97 5.50
CA ASP A 670 -11.16 7.05 6.37
C ASP A 670 -9.64 6.95 6.62
N PRO A 671 -8.82 7.02 5.55
CA PRO A 671 -7.37 6.96 5.67
C PRO A 671 -6.88 8.22 6.39
N LYS A 672 -5.81 8.06 7.17
CA LYS A 672 -5.05 9.12 7.81
C LYS A 672 -3.59 8.98 7.42
N VAL A 673 -2.93 10.10 7.17
CA VAL A 673 -1.51 10.16 6.82
C VAL A 673 -0.79 11.01 7.87
N LYS A 674 0.37 10.55 8.34
CA LYS A 674 1.32 11.31 9.16
C LYS A 674 2.72 11.08 8.60
N ILE A 675 3.62 12.03 8.80
CA ILE A 675 5.05 11.85 8.54
C ILE A 675 5.74 11.58 9.88
N LEU A 676 6.54 10.52 9.93
CA LEU A 676 7.40 10.15 11.04
C LEU A 676 8.85 10.18 10.56
N ASP A 677 9.80 10.04 11.50
CA ASP A 677 11.21 9.87 11.15
C ASP A 677 11.39 8.66 10.21
N HIS A 678 11.93 8.95 9.02
CA HIS A 678 12.17 8.03 7.90
C HIS A 678 10.93 7.30 7.34
N ALA A 679 9.70 7.67 7.69
CA ALA A 679 8.49 6.93 7.31
C ALA A 679 7.25 7.79 7.02
N ILE A 680 6.49 7.41 6.00
CA ILE A 680 5.08 7.80 5.85
C ILE A 680 4.23 6.80 6.63
N HIS A 681 3.49 7.27 7.63
CA HIS A 681 2.56 6.48 8.42
C HIS A 681 1.14 6.63 7.87
N LEU A 682 0.54 5.51 7.50
CA LEU A 682 -0.82 5.40 7.01
C LEU A 682 -1.66 4.63 8.04
N GLU A 683 -2.78 5.18 8.50
CA GLU A 683 -3.76 4.48 9.35
C GLU A 683 -5.10 4.41 8.60
N SER A 684 -5.78 3.26 8.54
CA SER A 684 -7.08 3.16 7.86
C SER A 684 -7.93 1.99 8.36
N ASP A 685 -9.25 2.15 8.29
CA ASP A 685 -10.19 1.04 8.42
C ASP A 685 -10.35 0.36 7.06
N PHE A 686 -10.73 -0.91 7.02
CA PHE A 686 -10.87 -1.60 5.73
C PHE A 686 -12.13 -2.47 5.63
N LYS A 687 -12.60 -2.64 4.40
CA LYS A 687 -13.65 -3.60 4.04
C LYS A 687 -13.08 -4.64 3.08
N ILE A 688 -13.33 -5.90 3.39
CA ILE A 688 -13.02 -7.01 2.48
C ILE A 688 -14.22 -7.18 1.54
N SER A 689 -13.94 -7.28 0.24
CA SER A 689 -14.96 -7.54 -0.77
C SER A 689 -15.71 -8.86 -0.50
N ASP A 690 -17.04 -8.81 -0.56
CA ASP A 690 -17.86 -10.01 -0.28
C ASP A 690 -17.64 -11.12 -1.31
N SER A 691 -17.15 -10.80 -2.53
CA SER A 691 -16.70 -11.79 -3.52
C SER A 691 -15.56 -12.68 -3.00
N PHE A 692 -14.51 -12.07 -2.44
CA PHE A 692 -13.37 -12.80 -1.84
C PHE A 692 -13.79 -13.59 -0.60
N VAL A 693 -14.63 -13.01 0.27
CA VAL A 693 -15.23 -13.71 1.42
C VAL A 693 -16.02 -14.95 0.97
N ASN A 694 -16.79 -14.84 -0.12
CA ASN A 694 -17.55 -15.96 -0.68
C ASN A 694 -16.67 -17.01 -1.39
N GLN A 695 -15.54 -16.60 -1.98
CA GLN A 695 -14.56 -17.50 -2.61
C GLN A 695 -13.86 -18.40 -1.57
N LEU A 696 -13.44 -17.83 -0.44
CA LEU A 696 -12.95 -18.60 0.72
C LEU A 696 -14.06 -19.46 1.36
N GLY A 697 -15.27 -18.90 1.44
CA GLY A 697 -16.44 -19.45 2.12
C GLY A 697 -17.17 -20.59 1.41
N GLY A 698 -17.05 -20.69 0.08
CA GLY A 698 -17.75 -21.69 -0.72
C GLY A 698 -19.26 -21.44 -0.85
N GLY A 699 -19.64 -20.26 -1.37
CA GLY A 699 -21.02 -19.92 -1.72
C GLY A 699 -21.88 -19.45 -0.54
N GLY A 700 -22.46 -18.26 -0.66
CA GLY A 700 -23.15 -17.58 0.43
C GLY A 700 -24.41 -18.29 0.96
N GLY A 701 -24.26 -19.02 2.07
CA GLY A 701 -25.36 -19.53 2.88
C GLY A 701 -25.58 -18.69 4.13
N SER A 702 -26.74 -18.04 4.27
CA SER A 702 -27.07 -17.28 5.47
C SER A 702 -26.91 -18.12 6.76
N SER A 703 -26.15 -17.62 7.74
CA SER A 703 -25.79 -18.39 8.93
C SER A 703 -26.96 -18.47 9.94
N THR A 704 -27.67 -19.60 9.91
CA THR A 704 -28.84 -19.87 10.78
C THR A 704 -28.55 -19.81 12.29
N CYS A 705 -27.28 -19.78 12.71
CA CYS A 705 -26.89 -19.56 14.12
C CYS A 705 -27.15 -18.12 14.58
N GLN A 706 -26.88 -17.10 13.76
CA GLN A 706 -27.09 -15.69 14.14
C GLN A 706 -28.57 -15.39 14.39
N THR A 707 -29.46 -15.90 13.52
CA THR A 707 -30.92 -15.77 13.68
C THR A 707 -31.47 -16.42 14.95
N ARG A 708 -30.78 -17.41 15.54
CA ARG A 708 -31.19 -18.01 16.83
C ARG A 708 -30.73 -17.18 18.04
N LYS A 709 -29.59 -16.49 17.96
CA LYS A 709 -29.08 -15.61 19.05
C LYS A 709 -30.01 -14.39 19.23
N LEU A 710 -30.37 -13.72 18.13
CA LEU A 710 -31.33 -12.61 18.12
C LEU A 710 -32.76 -13.02 18.59
N ARG A 711 -33.24 -14.21 18.22
CA ARG A 711 -34.55 -14.73 18.67
C ARG A 711 -34.59 -15.11 20.17
N ARG A 712 -33.44 -15.31 20.83
CA ARG A 712 -33.36 -15.45 22.29
C ARG A 712 -33.35 -14.11 23.00
N ILE A 713 -32.65 -13.12 22.45
CA ILE A 713 -32.58 -11.76 23.01
C ILE A 713 -33.92 -11.03 22.88
N LYS A 714 -34.72 -11.27 21.82
CA LYS A 714 -36.11 -10.79 21.72
C LYS A 714 -37.16 -11.63 22.48
N LYS A 715 -36.74 -12.58 23.32
CA LYS A 715 -37.61 -13.45 24.15
C LYS A 715 -37.28 -13.38 25.64
N LEU A 716 -36.28 -12.57 25.99
CA LEU A 716 -36.00 -12.04 27.31
C LEU A 716 -36.42 -10.56 27.30
#